data_AF-A0AA37PWH9-F1
#
_entry.id   AF-A0AA37PWH9-F1
#
_cell.length_a   1.000
_cell.length_b   1.000
_cell.length_c   1.000
_cell.angle_alpha   90.00
_cell.angle_beta   90.00
_cell.angle_gamma   90.00
#
_symmetry.space_group_name_H-M   'P 1'
#
loop_
_entity.id
_entity.type
_entity.pdbx_description
1 polymer ?
#
loop_
_entity_poly.entity_id
_entity_poly.type
_entity_poly.pdbx_seq_one_letter_code
_entity_poly.pdbx_strand_id
1 'polypeptide(L)'
;MSSHVVAAPEALEAVSAKLAGIGAAVRSAAASAAPATVGLVPAAADEVSAAVSNFFGDFAREFQTLDAQVGLAHERFVSTMSASAAAYAGAEAVNVAPLQTALDVINAPTEWLFGRPLIGNGADGAAGTGQAGGDGGFLWGNGGAGGSGGAGQAGGKGGSAGLLGRGGAGGAGGDGLNGGAAGAGGSGGAGGWWAGRGGAGGVGGIGADSTTGAGGAGGAGGAGGVGRAVFWGPGGAGGAGGDGGSSLAAGATGAAGYTGGAGGRGGAGGTSWGLFSVGGSGGAGGDGGVGGVGGTGAASTTWGVVGGTGGIGGAGGNAGAGGAGGSAGLFGTGFLGATGHTGAAGVGGTGGSGGTGGLGGAATAGFNAFGAAGGTGSAAVGVSGGAGGVGGTGGSGGTVTTISGLNSPYGVALDPGGYVYVTNPNGAAVSVIDPVTNTVVASIPVANPTGIAVNPGGNIYVTNPNSNSVAVIDPVTNTVTGGIGVGQTPYGVAVNPGGDVYVTNASGNSVSVINPATNTVTGIGVGQAPYGVAVDPGGNVYVANYGSDTVSVINPATNTVTGSPIGVGDGPYGVAVNPGGNVYVTNTASGTVSVIDPATNTVTGTVAAGSSPYGVAVSPTSDYVFVTNRLADGTVSVINPTTNTVTATIPVGSSPYGVAIDPVTGAVYVANFQSGTVSVISA
;
A
#
# COMPACT_ATOMS: atom_id res chain seq x y z
N MET A 1 39.39 18.33 -0.19
CA MET A 1 38.06 17.77 0.14
C MET A 1 37.93 16.48 -0.65
N SER A 2 38.21 15.35 0.00
CA SER A 2 38.02 14.03 -0.59
C SER A 2 36.53 13.69 -0.47
N SER A 3 35.82 13.70 -1.60
CA SER A 3 34.47 13.14 -1.68
C SER A 3 34.60 11.62 -1.55
N HIS A 4 34.17 11.05 -0.43
CA HIS A 4 33.98 9.61 -0.31
C HIS A 4 32.67 9.26 -0.99
N VAL A 5 32.72 8.95 -2.28
CA VAL A 5 31.64 8.25 -2.96
C VAL A 5 31.74 6.78 -2.55
N VAL A 6 30.79 6.31 -1.76
CA VAL A 6 30.61 4.87 -1.49
C VAL A 6 29.84 4.30 -2.66
N ALA A 7 30.50 3.56 -3.54
CA ALA A 7 29.83 2.74 -4.53
C ALA A 7 29.46 1.40 -3.87
N ALA A 8 28.25 0.89 -4.12
CA ALA A 8 27.84 -0.46 -3.76
C ALA A 8 27.73 -1.26 -5.08
N PRO A 9 28.79 -1.96 -5.49
CA PRO A 9 28.84 -2.67 -6.78
C PRO A 9 27.67 -3.65 -6.95
N GLU A 10 27.27 -4.32 -5.88
CA GLU A 10 26.17 -5.29 -5.85
C GLU A 10 24.81 -4.62 -6.09
N ALA A 11 24.62 -3.40 -5.57
CA ALA A 11 23.41 -2.63 -5.82
C ALA A 11 23.34 -2.15 -7.28
N LEU A 12 24.48 -1.77 -7.87
CA LEU A 12 24.56 -1.36 -9.28
C LEU A 12 24.35 -2.54 -10.22
N GLU A 13 24.87 -3.73 -9.90
CA GLU A 13 24.60 -4.96 -10.65
C GLU A 13 23.13 -5.35 -10.57
N ALA A 14 22.52 -5.35 -9.38
CA ALA A 14 21.10 -5.63 -9.21
C ALA A 14 20.20 -4.63 -9.98
N VAL A 15 20.56 -3.35 -9.97
CA VAL A 15 19.85 -2.31 -10.73
C VAL A 15 20.03 -2.52 -12.23
N SER A 16 21.24 -2.87 -12.70
CA SER A 16 21.49 -3.15 -14.12
C SER A 16 20.70 -4.37 -14.63
N ALA A 17 20.60 -5.43 -13.82
CA ALA A 17 19.82 -6.62 -14.14
C ALA A 17 18.31 -6.33 -14.18
N LYS A 18 17.80 -5.52 -13.25
CA LYS A 18 16.41 -5.03 -13.28
C LYS A 18 16.13 -4.17 -14.51
N LEU A 19 17.02 -3.24 -14.85
CA LEU A 19 16.89 -2.40 -16.05
C LEU A 19 16.93 -3.22 -17.34
N ALA A 20 17.77 -4.26 -17.41
CA ALA A 20 17.79 -5.20 -18.52
C ALA A 20 16.47 -5.98 -18.64
N GLY A 21 15.90 -6.41 -17.51
CA GLY A 21 14.59 -7.07 -17.45
C GLY A 21 13.45 -6.18 -17.93
N ILE A 22 13.42 -4.91 -17.49
CA ILE A 22 12.44 -3.91 -17.95
C ILE A 22 12.57 -3.70 -19.47
N GLY A 23 13.79 -3.52 -19.97
CA GLY A 23 14.04 -3.34 -21.41
C GLY A 23 13.62 -4.55 -22.25
N ALA A 24 13.83 -5.76 -21.75
CA ALA A 24 13.39 -6.99 -22.40
C ALA A 24 11.85 -7.13 -22.39
N ALA A 25 11.19 -6.78 -21.29
CA ALA A 25 9.73 -6.80 -21.17
C ALA A 25 9.07 -5.80 -22.13
N VAL A 26 9.60 -4.58 -22.22
CA VAL A 26 9.10 -3.54 -23.15
C VAL A 26 9.26 -3.99 -24.60
N ARG A 27 10.44 -4.52 -24.99
CA ARG A 27 10.64 -5.04 -26.36
C ARG A 27 9.75 -6.24 -26.68
N SER A 28 9.52 -7.14 -25.72
CA SER A 28 8.60 -8.26 -25.90
C SER A 28 7.16 -7.79 -26.10
N ALA A 29 6.73 -6.78 -25.32
CA ALA A 29 5.40 -6.18 -25.46
C ALA A 29 5.26 -5.48 -26.82
N ALA A 30 6.24 -4.67 -27.22
CA ALA A 30 6.26 -3.98 -28.51
C ALA A 30 6.24 -4.96 -29.70
N ALA A 31 7.01 -6.07 -29.62
CA ALA A 31 6.99 -7.12 -30.63
C ALA A 31 5.66 -7.87 -30.70
N SER A 32 4.98 -8.08 -29.56
CA SER A 32 3.65 -8.73 -29.53
C SER A 32 2.53 -7.84 -30.10
N ALA A 33 2.68 -6.52 -30.01
CA ALA A 33 1.72 -5.55 -30.51
C ALA A 33 1.93 -5.22 -32.00
N ALA A 34 3.11 -5.51 -32.57
CA ALA A 34 3.46 -5.17 -33.95
C ALA A 34 2.49 -5.77 -35.01
N PRO A 35 2.05 -7.04 -34.93
CA PRO A 35 1.14 -7.61 -35.92
C PRO A 35 -0.25 -6.93 -35.94
N ALA A 36 -0.74 -6.50 -34.77
CA ALA A 36 -2.05 -5.86 -34.62
C ALA A 36 -2.07 -4.38 -35.05
N THR A 37 -0.90 -3.75 -35.15
CA THR A 37 -0.76 -2.31 -35.41
C THR A 37 -0.20 -2.00 -36.80
N VAL A 38 0.66 -2.87 -37.34
CA VAL A 38 1.27 -2.70 -38.68
C VAL A 38 0.44 -3.38 -39.78
N GLY A 39 -0.34 -4.40 -39.43
CA GLY A 39 -1.11 -5.24 -40.37
C GLY A 39 -2.60 -4.87 -40.51
N LEU A 40 -2.96 -3.59 -40.40
CA LEU A 40 -4.36 -3.16 -40.49
C LEU A 40 -4.93 -3.46 -41.90
N VAL A 41 -6.00 -4.26 -41.94
CA VAL A 41 -6.76 -4.55 -43.16
C VAL A 41 -7.85 -3.48 -43.32
N PRO A 42 -8.06 -2.93 -44.53
CA PRO A 42 -9.13 -1.96 -44.77
C PRO A 42 -10.50 -2.50 -44.35
N ALA A 43 -11.26 -1.68 -43.61
CA ALA A 43 -12.60 -2.06 -43.12
C ALA A 43 -13.63 -2.25 -44.26
N ALA A 44 -13.39 -1.63 -45.41
CA ALA A 44 -14.18 -1.79 -46.63
C ALA A 44 -13.28 -1.65 -47.88
N ALA A 45 -13.79 -2.12 -49.03
CA ALA A 45 -13.08 -2.12 -50.31
C ALA A 45 -13.09 -0.73 -51.01
N ASP A 46 -13.05 0.34 -50.23
CA ASP A 46 -13.03 1.72 -50.71
C ASP A 46 -11.67 2.39 -50.46
N GLU A 47 -11.42 3.44 -51.23
CA GLU A 47 -10.14 4.17 -51.22
C GLU A 47 -9.88 4.89 -49.89
N VAL A 48 -10.92 5.29 -49.16
CA VAL A 48 -10.79 5.99 -47.86
C VAL A 48 -10.37 5.00 -46.79
N SER A 49 -11.00 3.84 -46.70
CA SER A 49 -10.61 2.76 -45.79
C SER A 49 -9.18 2.26 -46.06
N ALA A 50 -8.78 2.20 -47.33
CA ALA A 50 -7.42 1.86 -47.73
C ALA A 50 -6.41 2.94 -47.32
N ALA A 51 -6.72 4.22 -47.53
CA ALA A 51 -5.86 5.33 -47.14
C ALA A 51 -5.68 5.44 -45.63
N VAL A 52 -6.75 5.27 -44.85
CA VAL A 52 -6.70 5.30 -43.38
C VAL A 52 -5.86 4.15 -42.82
N SER A 53 -6.02 2.94 -43.37
CA SER A 53 -5.22 1.78 -42.94
C SER A 53 -3.73 1.94 -43.27
N ASN A 54 -3.42 2.53 -44.44
CA ASN A 54 -2.05 2.87 -44.81
C ASN A 54 -1.44 3.93 -43.88
N PHE A 55 -2.18 4.99 -43.55
CA PHE A 55 -1.71 6.04 -42.64
C PHE A 55 -1.35 5.50 -41.25
N PHE A 56 -2.24 4.71 -40.65
CA PHE A 56 -1.96 4.10 -39.34
C PHE A 56 -0.85 3.04 -39.42
N GLY A 57 -0.76 2.29 -40.52
CA GLY A 57 0.33 1.35 -40.77
C GLY A 57 1.71 2.02 -40.92
N ASP A 58 1.77 3.19 -41.56
CA ASP A 58 2.99 3.99 -41.67
C ASP A 58 3.42 4.57 -40.33
N PHE A 59 2.48 5.16 -39.58
CA PHE A 59 2.74 5.65 -38.23
C PHE A 59 3.23 4.54 -37.28
N ALA A 60 2.62 3.35 -37.36
CA ALA A 60 3.05 2.19 -36.57
C ALA A 60 4.48 1.74 -36.92
N ARG A 61 4.89 1.80 -38.20
CA ARG A 61 6.27 1.49 -38.62
C ARG A 61 7.28 2.52 -38.13
N GLU A 62 6.93 3.81 -38.14
CA GLU A 62 7.76 4.87 -37.56
C GLU A 62 7.93 4.68 -36.05
N PHE A 63 6.85 4.37 -35.34
CA PHE A 63 6.88 4.07 -33.91
C PHE A 63 7.78 2.87 -33.59
N GLN A 64 7.69 1.77 -34.36
CA GLN A 64 8.56 0.59 -34.21
C GLN A 64 10.04 0.93 -34.45
N THR A 65 10.33 1.85 -35.37
CA THR A 65 11.70 2.31 -35.64
C THR A 65 12.25 3.14 -34.48
N LEU A 66 11.41 4.01 -33.89
CA LEU A 66 11.77 4.81 -32.72
C LEU A 66 11.99 3.91 -31.48
N ASP A 67 11.11 2.93 -31.26
CA ASP A 67 11.23 1.98 -30.15
C ASP A 67 12.54 1.17 -30.23
N ALA A 68 12.94 0.75 -31.44
CA ALA A 68 14.23 0.11 -31.67
C ALA A 68 15.43 1.02 -31.35
N GLN A 69 15.34 2.32 -31.66
CA GLN A 69 16.39 3.31 -31.33
C GLN A 69 16.50 3.55 -29.82
N VAL A 70 15.37 3.65 -29.13
CA VAL A 70 15.31 3.78 -27.66
C VAL A 70 15.84 2.50 -26.99
N GLY A 71 15.49 1.32 -27.52
CA GLY A 71 16.01 0.04 -27.05
C GLY A 71 17.54 -0.06 -27.13
N LEU A 72 18.14 0.41 -28.22
CA LEU A 72 19.60 0.46 -28.40
C LEU A 72 20.27 1.48 -27.46
N ALA A 73 19.62 2.62 -27.21
CA ALA A 73 20.12 3.60 -26.25
C ALA A 73 20.10 3.04 -24.82
N HIS A 74 19.02 2.34 -24.45
CA HIS A 74 18.88 1.66 -23.17
C HIS A 74 19.92 0.56 -22.96
N GLU A 75 20.21 -0.24 -23.98
CA GLU A 75 21.26 -1.28 -23.91
C GLU A 75 22.65 -0.68 -23.69
N ARG A 76 22.98 0.41 -24.38
CA ARG A 76 24.25 1.13 -24.17
C ARG A 76 24.34 1.73 -22.78
N PHE A 77 23.23 2.25 -22.25
CA PHE A 77 23.17 2.76 -20.89
C PHE A 77 23.44 1.65 -19.86
N VAL A 78 22.75 0.51 -19.98
CA VAL A 78 22.92 -0.65 -19.08
C VAL A 78 24.34 -1.22 -19.18
N SER A 79 24.91 -1.35 -20.38
CA SER A 79 26.27 -1.89 -20.53
C SER A 79 27.35 -0.95 -19.97
N THR A 80 27.18 0.37 -20.15
CA THR A 80 28.08 1.38 -19.58
C THR A 80 28.00 1.39 -18.05
N MET A 81 26.81 1.17 -17.50
CA MET A 81 26.60 1.04 -16.05
C MET A 81 27.26 -0.22 -15.48
N SER A 82 27.14 -1.36 -16.16
CA SER A 82 27.82 -2.60 -15.75
C SER A 82 29.35 -2.49 -15.86
N ALA A 83 29.85 -1.86 -16.92
CA ALA A 83 31.29 -1.63 -17.09
C ALA A 83 31.87 -0.69 -16.03
N SER A 84 31.12 0.32 -15.58
CA SER A 84 31.55 1.20 -14.50
C SER A 84 31.58 0.47 -13.15
N ALA A 85 30.57 -0.35 -12.84
CA ALA A 85 30.56 -1.20 -11.64
C ALA A 85 31.78 -2.14 -11.59
N ALA A 86 32.10 -2.81 -12.69
CA ALA A 86 33.27 -3.69 -12.79
C ALA A 86 34.59 -2.92 -12.63
N ALA A 87 34.69 -1.69 -13.14
CA ALA A 87 35.87 -0.85 -12.98
C ALA A 87 36.08 -0.43 -11.50
N TYR A 88 35.00 -0.14 -10.77
CA TYR A 88 35.06 0.15 -9.33
C TYR A 88 35.48 -1.08 -8.51
N ALA A 89 34.87 -2.24 -8.76
CA ALA A 89 35.25 -3.49 -8.09
C ALA A 89 36.71 -3.88 -8.37
N GLY A 90 37.18 -3.69 -9.60
CA GLY A 90 38.58 -3.93 -9.96
C GLY A 90 39.55 -2.97 -9.26
N ALA A 91 39.19 -1.69 -9.12
CA ALA A 91 39.99 -0.71 -8.40
C ALA A 91 40.07 -1.01 -6.90
N GLU A 92 38.97 -1.49 -6.29
CA GLU A 92 38.97 -1.92 -4.89
C GLU A 92 39.83 -3.18 -4.69
N ALA A 93 39.69 -4.19 -5.55
CA ALA A 93 40.47 -5.43 -5.44
C ALA A 93 41.99 -5.18 -5.51
N VAL A 94 42.44 -4.29 -6.41
CA VAL A 94 43.86 -3.93 -6.53
C VAL A 94 44.37 -3.18 -5.29
N ASN A 95 43.54 -2.31 -4.70
CA ASN A 95 43.91 -1.55 -3.50
C ASN A 95 43.88 -2.40 -2.22
N VAL A 96 43.10 -3.48 -2.17
CA VAL A 96 42.98 -4.38 -1.01
C VAL A 96 44.01 -5.52 -1.03
N ALA A 97 44.51 -5.93 -2.22
CA ALA A 97 45.42 -7.07 -2.36
C ALA A 97 46.68 -7.04 -1.47
N PRO A 98 47.38 -5.90 -1.26
CA PRO A 98 48.53 -5.85 -0.36
C PRO A 98 48.15 -6.01 1.13
N LEU A 99 46.96 -5.55 1.52
CA LEU A 99 46.44 -5.65 2.89
C LEU A 99 45.96 -7.06 3.21
N GLN A 100 45.40 -7.76 2.21
CA GLN A 100 44.98 -9.16 2.36
C GLN A 100 46.17 -10.09 2.65
N THR A 101 47.29 -9.90 1.95
CA THR A 101 48.52 -10.69 2.19
C THR A 101 49.03 -10.54 3.63
N ALA A 102 48.95 -9.34 4.20
CA ALA A 102 49.33 -9.10 5.60
C ALA A 102 48.34 -9.73 6.59
N LEU A 103 47.03 -9.68 6.30
CA LEU A 103 46.00 -10.33 7.11
C LEU A 103 46.15 -11.85 7.12
N ASP A 104 46.48 -12.47 5.98
CA ASP A 104 46.68 -13.91 5.87
C ASP A 104 47.83 -14.41 6.78
N VAL A 105 48.92 -13.63 6.87
CA VAL A 105 50.04 -13.94 7.79
C VAL A 105 49.63 -13.82 9.26
N ILE A 106 48.82 -12.80 9.60
CA ILE A 106 48.32 -12.59 10.96
C ILE A 106 47.32 -13.68 11.37
N ASN A 107 46.48 -14.13 10.44
CA ASN A 107 45.43 -15.11 10.69
C ASN A 107 45.92 -16.56 10.62
N ALA A 108 47.02 -16.86 9.91
CA ALA A 108 47.50 -18.22 9.71
C ALA A 108 47.64 -19.06 11.00
N PRO A 109 48.18 -18.54 12.13
CA PRO A 109 48.27 -19.32 13.36
C PRO A 109 46.90 -19.67 13.96
N THR A 110 45.95 -18.73 13.95
CA THR A 110 44.60 -18.95 14.51
C THR A 110 43.72 -19.79 13.59
N GLU A 111 43.86 -19.64 12.28
CA GLU A 111 43.18 -20.49 11.29
C GLU A 111 43.66 -21.94 11.43
N TRP A 112 44.97 -22.15 11.58
CA TRP A 112 45.51 -23.48 11.78
C TRP A 112 45.07 -24.12 13.11
N LEU A 113 45.02 -23.34 14.19
CA LEU A 113 44.74 -23.87 15.53
C LEU A 113 43.24 -24.01 15.84
N PHE A 114 42.41 -23.13 15.28
CA PHE A 114 40.99 -23.01 15.65
C PHE A 114 40.03 -23.01 14.45
N GLY A 115 40.52 -23.05 13.21
CA GLY A 115 39.70 -22.99 12.00
C GLY A 115 38.91 -21.68 11.87
N ARG A 116 39.43 -20.59 12.47
CA ARG A 116 38.78 -19.28 12.49
C ARG A 116 39.82 -18.16 12.57
N PRO A 117 39.61 -17.03 11.88
CA PRO A 117 40.64 -16.00 11.81
C PRO A 117 40.75 -15.25 13.14
N LEU A 118 41.89 -14.58 13.36
CA LEU A 118 42.04 -13.67 14.48
C LEU A 118 41.35 -12.34 14.17
N ILE A 119 41.54 -11.84 12.94
CA ILE A 119 41.02 -10.57 12.43
C ILE A 119 40.51 -10.78 11.00
N GLY A 120 39.24 -10.49 10.75
CA GLY A 120 38.64 -10.61 9.42
C GLY A 120 37.15 -10.89 9.50
N ASN A 121 36.41 -10.54 8.46
CA ASN A 121 35.00 -10.89 8.38
C ASN A 121 34.84 -12.38 8.08
N GLY A 122 33.73 -12.96 8.53
CA GLY A 122 33.36 -14.32 8.17
C GLY A 122 32.93 -14.39 6.70
N ALA A 123 33.17 -15.54 6.07
CA ALA A 123 32.76 -15.77 4.68
C ALA A 123 31.23 -15.86 4.57
N ASP A 124 30.66 -15.25 3.53
CA ASP A 124 29.22 -15.37 3.28
C ASP A 124 28.85 -16.76 2.77
N GLY A 125 27.67 -17.24 3.12
CA GLY A 125 27.12 -18.49 2.59
C GLY A 125 26.73 -18.35 1.12
N ALA A 126 26.93 -19.40 0.32
CA ALA A 126 26.57 -19.38 -1.09
C ALA A 126 25.06 -19.21 -1.29
N ALA A 127 24.65 -18.29 -2.17
CA ALA A 127 23.25 -18.06 -2.49
C ALA A 127 22.58 -19.31 -3.10
N GLY A 128 21.30 -19.54 -2.77
CA GLY A 128 20.51 -20.68 -3.25
C GLY A 128 20.84 -22.02 -2.61
N THR A 129 21.72 -22.07 -1.61
CA THR A 129 22.14 -23.31 -0.93
C THR A 129 21.66 -23.42 0.52
N GLY A 130 21.19 -22.32 1.11
CA GLY A 130 20.91 -22.24 2.55
C GLY A 130 22.16 -22.37 3.42
N GLN A 131 23.37 -22.22 2.86
CA GLN A 131 24.61 -22.36 3.60
C GLN A 131 24.74 -21.26 4.66
N ALA A 132 25.18 -21.65 5.87
CA ALA A 132 25.45 -20.70 6.93
C ALA A 132 26.62 -19.77 6.59
N GLY A 133 26.52 -18.50 6.99
CA GLY A 133 27.65 -17.58 7.00
C GLY A 133 28.68 -18.01 8.04
N GLY A 134 29.96 -17.87 7.69
CA GLY A 134 31.09 -18.12 8.57
C GLY A 134 31.17 -17.09 9.70
N ASP A 135 31.72 -17.51 10.84
CA ASP A 135 31.96 -16.59 11.94
C ASP A 135 33.09 -15.59 11.60
N GLY A 136 32.96 -14.37 12.10
CA GLY A 136 34.02 -13.37 12.05
C GLY A 136 35.19 -13.70 12.99
N GLY A 137 36.30 -13.00 12.79
CA GLY A 137 37.53 -13.23 13.54
C GLY A 137 37.38 -13.03 15.05
N PHE A 138 38.23 -13.69 15.83
CA PHE A 138 38.15 -13.69 17.30
C PHE A 138 38.22 -12.29 17.92
N LEU A 139 39.09 -11.40 17.42
CA LEU A 139 39.28 -10.05 17.97
C LEU A 139 38.48 -9.00 17.21
N TRP A 140 38.50 -9.05 15.89
CA TRP A 140 37.83 -8.07 15.06
C TRP A 140 37.29 -8.72 13.80
N GLY A 141 36.00 -8.53 13.53
CA GLY A 141 35.38 -9.11 12.35
C GLY A 141 33.87 -9.21 12.47
N ASN A 142 33.17 -8.82 11.41
CA ASN A 142 31.75 -9.10 11.29
C ASN A 142 31.55 -10.57 10.93
N GLY A 143 30.44 -11.16 11.37
CA GLY A 143 30.03 -12.47 10.85
C GLY A 143 29.56 -12.38 9.40
N GLY A 144 29.78 -13.43 8.62
CA GLY A 144 29.32 -13.51 7.24
C GLY A 144 27.80 -13.66 7.16
N ALA A 145 27.19 -13.18 6.09
CA ALA A 145 25.77 -13.37 5.80
C ALA A 145 25.47 -14.85 5.50
N GLY A 146 24.30 -15.31 5.91
CA GLY A 146 23.79 -16.62 5.50
C GLY A 146 23.37 -16.61 4.03
N GLY A 147 23.67 -17.67 3.30
CA GLY A 147 23.23 -17.86 1.92
C GLY A 147 21.72 -18.06 1.85
N SER A 148 21.06 -17.53 0.82
CA SER A 148 19.63 -17.78 0.59
C SER A 148 19.36 -19.28 0.35
N GLY A 149 18.19 -19.76 0.72
CA GLY A 149 17.73 -21.12 0.44
C GLY A 149 17.42 -21.32 -1.04
N GLY A 150 17.64 -22.53 -1.54
CA GLY A 150 17.05 -22.98 -2.81
C GLY A 150 15.53 -23.16 -2.68
N ALA A 151 14.82 -23.44 -3.76
CA ALA A 151 13.36 -23.53 -3.73
C ALA A 151 12.84 -24.51 -2.65
N GLY A 152 11.95 -24.03 -1.78
CA GLY A 152 11.40 -24.73 -0.62
C GLY A 152 12.39 -24.97 0.54
N GLN A 153 13.64 -24.53 0.43
CA GLN A 153 14.68 -24.72 1.43
C GLN A 153 14.85 -23.48 2.30
N ALA A 154 15.23 -23.69 3.56
CA ALA A 154 15.48 -22.59 4.48
C ALA A 154 16.74 -21.79 4.10
N GLY A 155 16.74 -20.51 4.45
CA GLY A 155 17.92 -19.66 4.37
C GLY A 155 18.95 -20.03 5.44
N GLY A 156 20.22 -19.81 5.13
CA GLY A 156 21.33 -20.08 6.04
C GLY A 156 21.36 -19.10 7.20
N LYS A 157 21.83 -19.54 8.36
CA LYS A 157 22.08 -18.63 9.49
C LYS A 157 23.22 -17.66 9.17
N GLY A 158 23.15 -16.43 9.68
CA GLY A 158 24.29 -15.51 9.70
C GLY A 158 25.36 -15.97 10.69
N GLY A 159 26.61 -15.68 10.37
CA GLY A 159 27.76 -15.97 11.22
C GLY A 159 27.85 -15.02 12.43
N SER A 160 28.46 -15.47 13.52
CA SER A 160 28.66 -14.63 14.70
C SER A 160 29.94 -13.80 14.60
N ALA A 161 29.94 -12.59 15.15
CA ALA A 161 31.16 -11.82 15.36
C ALA A 161 31.97 -12.35 16.56
N GLY A 162 33.24 -11.96 16.66
CA GLY A 162 34.11 -12.26 17.81
C GLY A 162 33.99 -11.24 18.96
N LEU A 163 35.10 -10.61 19.32
CA LEU A 163 35.18 -9.59 20.37
C LEU A 163 34.54 -8.26 19.92
N LEU A 164 34.92 -7.81 18.73
CA LEU A 164 34.45 -6.57 18.10
C LEU A 164 33.91 -6.89 16.71
N GLY A 165 32.67 -6.50 16.43
CA GLY A 165 32.04 -6.72 15.12
C GLY A 165 30.55 -7.01 15.20
N ARG A 166 29.85 -6.94 14.08
CA ARG A 166 28.41 -7.19 13.98
C ARG A 166 28.15 -8.62 13.54
N GLY A 167 27.08 -9.23 14.04
CA GLY A 167 26.63 -10.52 13.54
C GLY A 167 26.17 -10.41 12.09
N GLY A 168 26.40 -11.46 11.30
CA GLY A 168 25.96 -11.53 9.91
C GLY A 168 24.44 -11.65 9.81
N ALA A 169 23.86 -11.17 8.71
CA ALA A 169 22.44 -11.33 8.45
C ALA A 169 22.10 -12.81 8.14
N GLY A 170 20.91 -13.26 8.49
CA GLY A 170 20.38 -14.54 8.04
C GLY A 170 20.00 -14.48 6.56
N GLY A 171 20.17 -15.59 5.84
CA GLY A 171 19.78 -15.72 4.45
C GLY A 171 18.27 -15.81 4.28
N ALA A 172 17.74 -15.36 3.14
CA ALA A 172 16.33 -15.51 2.81
C ALA A 172 15.95 -16.99 2.65
N GLY A 173 14.74 -17.37 3.04
CA GLY A 173 14.15 -18.66 2.69
C GLY A 173 13.85 -18.73 1.19
N GLY A 174 13.99 -19.90 0.59
CA GLY A 174 13.69 -20.08 -0.83
C GLY A 174 12.19 -20.30 -1.07
N ASP A 175 11.70 -19.76 -2.18
CA ASP A 175 10.28 -19.81 -2.54
C ASP A 175 9.77 -21.24 -2.75
N GLY A 176 8.48 -21.47 -2.51
CA GLY A 176 7.85 -22.77 -2.69
C GLY A 176 7.88 -23.26 -4.16
N LEU A 177 7.59 -24.55 -4.37
CA LEU A 177 7.40 -25.12 -5.70
C LEU A 177 5.98 -25.71 -5.84
N ASN A 178 5.25 -25.32 -6.88
CA ASN A 178 3.98 -25.92 -7.32
C ASN A 178 2.97 -26.19 -6.19
N GLY A 179 2.42 -25.14 -5.57
CA GLY A 179 1.56 -25.24 -4.38
C GLY A 179 2.26 -25.68 -3.09
N GLY A 180 3.58 -25.92 -3.13
CA GLY A 180 4.40 -26.25 -1.98
C GLY A 180 4.70 -25.04 -1.10
N ALA A 181 4.89 -25.30 0.20
CA ALA A 181 5.31 -24.28 1.15
C ALA A 181 6.73 -23.78 0.87
N ALA A 182 6.98 -22.52 1.23
CA ALA A 182 8.30 -21.93 1.10
C ALA A 182 9.20 -22.22 2.30
N GLY A 183 10.50 -22.02 2.09
CA GLY A 183 11.51 -22.13 3.13
C GLY A 183 11.48 -20.96 4.11
N ALA A 184 11.83 -21.22 5.37
CA ALA A 184 11.97 -20.18 6.37
C ALA A 184 13.26 -19.35 6.16
N GLY A 185 13.24 -18.09 6.59
CA GLY A 185 14.43 -17.26 6.67
C GLY A 185 15.41 -17.77 7.72
N GLY A 186 16.71 -17.60 7.45
CA GLY A 186 17.78 -17.96 8.38
C GLY A 186 17.87 -17.00 9.56
N SER A 187 18.33 -17.46 10.72
CA SER A 187 18.54 -16.58 11.87
C SER A 187 19.75 -15.65 11.66
N GLY A 188 19.69 -14.42 12.16
CA GLY A 188 20.84 -13.53 12.23
C GLY A 188 21.91 -14.03 13.21
N GLY A 189 23.16 -13.70 12.94
CA GLY A 189 24.31 -14.06 13.78
C GLY A 189 24.46 -13.17 15.01
N ALA A 190 25.18 -13.63 16.02
CA ALA A 190 25.37 -12.85 17.25
C ALA A 190 26.40 -11.72 17.07
N GLY A 191 26.15 -10.56 17.68
CA GLY A 191 27.07 -9.42 17.71
C GLY A 191 28.28 -9.64 18.61
N GLY A 192 29.29 -8.79 18.51
CA GLY A 192 30.52 -8.90 19.28
C GLY A 192 30.31 -8.76 20.80
N TRP A 193 31.22 -9.33 21.58
CA TRP A 193 31.14 -9.33 23.05
C TRP A 193 31.44 -7.97 23.68
N TRP A 194 32.29 -7.15 23.07
CA TRP A 194 32.63 -5.81 23.56
C TRP A 194 31.88 -4.73 22.82
N ALA A 195 31.80 -4.85 21.49
CA ALA A 195 31.06 -3.92 20.65
C ALA A 195 30.50 -4.65 19.44
N GLY A 196 29.23 -4.39 19.12
CA GLY A 196 28.57 -5.02 18.00
C GLY A 196 27.08 -5.25 18.21
N ARG A 197 26.33 -5.28 17.10
CA ARG A 197 24.90 -5.60 17.10
C ARG A 197 24.69 -7.01 16.59
N GLY A 198 23.61 -7.65 17.03
CA GLY A 198 23.13 -8.87 16.39
C GLY A 198 22.76 -8.61 14.93
N GLY A 199 22.98 -9.61 14.07
CA GLY A 199 22.58 -9.56 12.67
C GLY A 199 21.07 -9.69 12.51
N ALA A 200 20.50 -9.14 11.43
CA ALA A 200 19.07 -9.31 11.16
C ALA A 200 18.74 -10.76 10.78
N GLY A 201 17.53 -11.22 11.09
CA GLY A 201 16.99 -12.45 10.55
C GLY A 201 16.66 -12.31 9.07
N GLY A 202 16.80 -13.40 8.32
CA GLY A 202 16.43 -13.46 6.91
C GLY A 202 14.93 -13.48 6.72
N VAL A 203 14.45 -12.97 5.58
CA VAL A 203 13.02 -13.04 5.22
C VAL A 203 12.61 -14.48 4.90
N GLY A 204 11.37 -14.85 5.20
CA GLY A 204 10.79 -16.11 4.72
C GLY A 204 10.53 -16.10 3.21
N GLY A 205 10.60 -17.26 2.56
CA GLY A 205 10.30 -17.37 1.13
C GLY A 205 8.80 -17.25 0.84
N ILE A 206 8.45 -16.97 -0.40
CA ILE A 206 7.06 -16.84 -0.86
C ILE A 206 6.48 -18.21 -1.19
N GLY A 207 5.29 -18.53 -0.66
CA GLY A 207 4.58 -19.77 -0.94
C GLY A 207 4.22 -19.89 -2.42
N ALA A 208 4.33 -21.10 -3.00
CA ALA A 208 4.06 -21.25 -4.42
C ALA A 208 2.57 -21.13 -4.74
N ASP A 209 2.25 -20.43 -5.82
CA ASP A 209 0.94 -20.52 -6.43
C ASP A 209 0.64 -21.95 -6.88
N SER A 210 -0.65 -22.32 -6.90
CA SER A 210 -1.09 -23.66 -7.28
C SER A 210 -2.14 -23.62 -8.39
N THR A 211 -1.87 -24.35 -9.47
CA THR A 211 -2.78 -24.51 -10.61
C THR A 211 -3.68 -25.74 -10.48
N THR A 212 -3.48 -26.55 -9.43
CA THR A 212 -4.21 -27.83 -9.24
C THR A 212 -4.82 -27.99 -7.85
N GLY A 213 -4.58 -27.06 -6.93
CA GLY A 213 -5.07 -27.16 -5.55
C GLY A 213 -4.85 -25.88 -4.76
N ALA A 214 -4.73 -26.00 -3.43
CA ALA A 214 -4.49 -24.86 -2.55
C ALA A 214 -3.12 -24.21 -2.79
N GLY A 215 -3.02 -22.91 -2.54
CA GLY A 215 -1.75 -22.20 -2.59
C GLY A 215 -0.81 -22.62 -1.46
N GLY A 216 0.49 -22.55 -1.71
CA GLY A 216 1.54 -22.92 -0.75
C GLY A 216 1.66 -21.91 0.39
N ALA A 217 1.98 -22.35 1.59
CA ALA A 217 2.21 -21.42 2.71
C ALA A 217 3.52 -20.64 2.54
N GLY A 218 3.51 -19.37 2.94
CA GLY A 218 4.70 -18.54 3.04
C GLY A 218 5.64 -19.01 4.15
N GLY A 219 6.93 -18.78 3.96
CA GLY A 219 7.98 -19.16 4.89
C GLY A 219 8.00 -18.24 6.12
N ALA A 220 8.31 -18.77 7.30
CA ALA A 220 8.51 -17.92 8.47
C ALA A 220 9.78 -17.06 8.32
N GLY A 221 9.75 -15.84 8.84
CA GLY A 221 10.94 -15.00 8.96
C GLY A 221 11.92 -15.55 9.99
N GLY A 222 13.21 -15.32 9.75
CA GLY A 222 14.29 -15.74 10.63
C GLY A 222 14.38 -14.87 11.89
N ALA A 223 14.80 -15.46 13.01
CA ALA A 223 15.02 -14.68 14.22
C ALA A 223 16.22 -13.72 14.09
N GLY A 224 16.13 -12.55 14.70
CA GLY A 224 17.25 -11.63 14.83
C GLY A 224 18.33 -12.19 15.75
N GLY A 225 19.58 -11.86 15.44
CA GLY A 225 20.75 -12.30 16.20
C GLY A 225 20.87 -11.62 17.56
N VAL A 226 21.52 -12.30 18.51
CA VAL A 226 21.72 -11.77 19.86
C VAL A 226 22.73 -10.63 19.87
N GLY A 227 22.40 -9.53 20.54
CA GLY A 227 23.36 -8.47 20.85
C GLY A 227 24.13 -8.78 22.12
N ARG A 228 25.42 -9.12 22.02
CA ARG A 228 26.24 -9.57 23.17
C ARG A 228 27.10 -8.49 23.81
N ALA A 229 27.13 -7.28 23.25
CA ALA A 229 28.04 -6.24 23.73
C ALA A 229 27.68 -5.79 25.15
N VAL A 230 28.68 -5.70 26.04
CA VAL A 230 28.49 -5.44 27.47
C VAL A 230 27.72 -4.15 27.77
N PHE A 231 27.98 -3.05 27.03
CA PHE A 231 27.33 -1.76 27.28
C PHE A 231 26.29 -1.41 26.21
N TRP A 232 26.68 -1.46 24.93
CA TRP A 232 25.87 -0.99 23.80
C TRP A 232 25.92 -1.99 22.62
N GLY A 233 25.01 -2.95 22.62
CA GLY A 233 24.89 -3.98 21.58
C GLY A 233 23.49 -4.51 21.49
N PRO A 234 22.60 -3.84 20.73
CA PRO A 234 21.24 -4.32 20.57
C PRO A 234 21.19 -5.62 19.77
N GLY A 235 20.09 -6.35 19.98
CA GLY A 235 19.75 -7.49 19.15
C GLY A 235 19.42 -7.06 17.73
N GLY A 236 19.57 -7.98 16.78
CA GLY A 236 19.16 -7.77 15.39
C GLY A 236 17.65 -7.85 15.24
N ALA A 237 17.10 -7.22 14.20
CA ALA A 237 15.68 -7.34 13.88
C ALA A 237 15.35 -8.77 13.40
N GLY A 238 14.14 -9.25 13.67
CA GLY A 238 13.59 -10.45 13.04
C GLY A 238 13.27 -10.19 11.57
N GLY A 239 13.40 -11.22 10.74
CA GLY A 239 13.04 -11.16 9.32
C GLY A 239 11.53 -11.20 9.13
N ALA A 240 11.03 -10.63 8.04
CA ALA A 240 9.60 -10.74 7.69
C ALA A 240 9.23 -12.18 7.32
N GLY A 241 7.99 -12.57 7.59
CA GLY A 241 7.40 -13.78 7.00
C GLY A 241 7.17 -13.56 5.50
N GLY A 242 7.25 -14.63 4.71
CA GLY A 242 6.91 -14.59 3.29
C GLY A 242 5.42 -14.75 3.06
N ASP A 243 4.93 -14.30 1.91
CA ASP A 243 3.51 -14.35 1.58
C ASP A 243 3.06 -15.77 1.23
N GLY A 244 1.78 -16.06 1.45
CA GLY A 244 1.15 -17.28 0.99
C GLY A 244 0.87 -17.25 -0.51
N GLY A 245 1.09 -18.36 -1.19
CA GLY A 245 0.77 -18.52 -2.61
C GLY A 245 -0.73 -18.52 -2.86
N SER A 246 -1.14 -18.10 -4.04
CA SER A 246 -2.54 -18.07 -4.48
C SER A 246 -2.99 -19.42 -5.07
N SER A 247 -4.29 -19.70 -4.98
CA SER A 247 -4.90 -20.80 -5.72
C SER A 247 -5.46 -20.31 -7.05
N LEU A 248 -4.93 -20.79 -8.16
CA LEU A 248 -5.40 -20.52 -9.53
C LEU A 248 -6.40 -21.58 -10.02
N ALA A 249 -6.55 -22.69 -9.29
CA ALA A 249 -7.43 -23.79 -9.65
C ALA A 249 -8.90 -23.49 -9.31
N ALA A 250 -9.80 -23.81 -10.25
CA ALA A 250 -11.24 -23.83 -10.00
C ALA A 250 -11.64 -25.07 -9.21
N GLY A 251 -12.66 -24.95 -8.37
CA GLY A 251 -13.34 -26.11 -7.78
C GLY A 251 -13.87 -27.07 -8.85
N ALA A 252 -14.02 -28.35 -8.50
CA ALA A 252 -14.76 -29.30 -9.33
C ALA A 252 -16.22 -28.83 -9.51
N THR A 253 -16.95 -29.38 -10.47
CA THR A 253 -18.32 -28.95 -10.81
C THR A 253 -19.22 -28.88 -9.56
N GLY A 254 -19.74 -27.70 -9.23
CA GLY A 254 -20.55 -27.42 -8.02
C GLY A 254 -19.79 -27.42 -6.68
N ALA A 255 -18.47 -27.64 -6.67
CA ALA A 255 -17.64 -27.68 -5.48
C ALA A 255 -16.98 -26.32 -5.20
N ALA A 256 -16.62 -26.08 -3.93
CA ALA A 256 -15.91 -24.87 -3.52
C ALA A 256 -14.53 -24.74 -4.20
N GLY A 257 -14.08 -23.50 -4.39
CA GLY A 257 -12.70 -23.23 -4.80
C GLY A 257 -11.69 -23.61 -3.72
N TYR A 258 -10.43 -23.83 -4.11
CA TYR A 258 -9.38 -24.17 -3.15
C TYR A 258 -8.93 -22.95 -2.33
N THR A 259 -8.35 -23.17 -1.16
CA THR A 259 -7.91 -22.07 -0.30
C THR A 259 -6.60 -21.45 -0.78
N GLY A 260 -6.43 -20.15 -0.54
CA GLY A 260 -5.13 -19.51 -0.63
C GLY A 260 -4.16 -20.03 0.45
N GLY A 261 -2.86 -19.93 0.19
CA GLY A 261 -1.82 -20.29 1.13
C GLY A 261 -1.75 -19.30 2.29
N ALA A 262 -1.46 -19.77 3.50
CA ALA A 262 -1.29 -18.85 4.63
C ALA A 262 0.02 -18.06 4.52
N GLY A 263 0.02 -16.80 4.97
CA GLY A 263 1.22 -16.00 5.14
C GLY A 263 2.13 -16.55 6.24
N GLY A 264 3.43 -16.38 6.05
CA GLY A 264 4.46 -16.80 6.99
C GLY A 264 4.51 -15.90 8.22
N ARG A 265 4.85 -16.45 9.39
CA ARG A 265 5.02 -15.63 10.59
C ARG A 265 6.28 -14.78 10.51
N GLY A 266 6.25 -13.56 11.04
CA GLY A 266 7.44 -12.75 11.24
C GLY A 266 8.39 -13.37 12.25
N GLY A 267 9.69 -13.20 12.03
CA GLY A 267 10.75 -13.66 12.91
C GLY A 267 10.82 -12.85 14.20
N ALA A 268 11.18 -13.50 15.31
CA ALA A 268 11.37 -12.78 16.56
C ALA A 268 12.59 -11.84 16.49
N GLY A 269 12.50 -10.68 17.13
CA GLY A 269 13.64 -9.81 17.32
C GLY A 269 14.69 -10.44 18.24
N GLY A 270 15.96 -10.13 17.99
CA GLY A 270 17.08 -10.65 18.77
C GLY A 270 17.09 -10.08 20.17
N THR A 271 17.38 -10.92 21.16
CA THR A 271 17.60 -10.47 22.54
C THR A 271 18.90 -9.67 22.65
N SER A 272 18.96 -8.70 23.55
CA SER A 272 20.22 -8.07 23.94
C SER A 272 20.62 -8.45 25.36
N TRP A 273 21.90 -8.75 25.55
CA TRP A 273 22.49 -9.06 26.87
C TRP A 273 23.22 -7.86 27.49
N GLY A 274 23.36 -6.76 26.75
CA GLY A 274 24.08 -5.57 27.21
C GLY A 274 23.37 -4.86 28.35
N LEU A 275 24.11 -4.07 29.12
CA LEU A 275 23.58 -3.40 30.32
C LEU A 275 22.52 -2.33 29.98
N PHE A 276 22.76 -1.53 28.95
CA PHE A 276 21.89 -0.41 28.50
C PHE A 276 21.36 -0.60 27.07
N SER A 277 21.18 -1.85 26.64
CA SER A 277 20.93 -2.17 25.23
C SER A 277 19.47 -2.55 24.99
N VAL A 278 18.98 -2.25 23.78
CA VAL A 278 17.61 -2.56 23.35
C VAL A 278 17.54 -3.91 22.63
N GLY A 279 16.43 -4.62 22.76
CA GLY A 279 16.18 -5.79 21.93
C GLY A 279 15.90 -5.40 20.47
N GLY A 280 16.10 -6.32 19.54
CA GLY A 280 15.72 -6.11 18.14
C GLY A 280 14.21 -6.11 17.95
N SER A 281 13.69 -5.43 16.94
CA SER A 281 12.27 -5.51 16.57
C SER A 281 11.91 -6.90 16.03
N GLY A 282 10.68 -7.34 16.24
CA GLY A 282 10.13 -8.49 15.51
C GLY A 282 9.90 -8.14 14.04
N GLY A 283 9.96 -9.14 13.16
CA GLY A 283 9.64 -8.99 11.75
C GLY A 283 8.14 -8.98 11.50
N ALA A 284 7.70 -8.39 10.39
CA ALA A 284 6.29 -8.43 9.99
C ALA A 284 5.86 -9.86 9.61
N GLY A 285 4.59 -10.20 9.80
CA GLY A 285 4.00 -11.39 9.17
C GLY A 285 3.82 -11.19 7.68
N GLY A 286 3.82 -12.27 6.91
CA GLY A 286 3.51 -12.26 5.47
C GLY A 286 2.01 -12.30 5.23
N ASP A 287 1.60 -11.93 4.03
CA ASP A 287 0.19 -11.85 3.65
C ASP A 287 -0.36 -13.23 3.28
N GLY A 288 -1.67 -13.42 3.44
CA GLY A 288 -2.36 -14.62 2.95
C GLY A 288 -2.55 -14.60 1.43
N GLY A 289 -2.43 -15.75 0.79
CA GLY A 289 -2.67 -15.89 -0.66
C GLY A 289 -4.14 -15.86 -1.03
N VAL A 290 -4.45 -15.64 -2.31
CA VAL A 290 -5.83 -15.53 -2.79
C VAL A 290 -6.48 -16.91 -2.90
N GLY A 291 -7.76 -17.02 -2.52
CA GLY A 291 -8.57 -18.23 -2.70
C GLY A 291 -8.93 -18.50 -4.17
N GLY A 292 -9.05 -19.77 -4.55
CA GLY A 292 -9.41 -20.21 -5.89
C GLY A 292 -10.87 -19.96 -6.24
N VAL A 293 -11.18 -19.92 -7.53
CA VAL A 293 -12.55 -19.72 -8.01
C VAL A 293 -13.42 -20.94 -7.69
N GLY A 294 -14.70 -20.72 -7.37
CA GLY A 294 -15.67 -21.80 -7.20
C GLY A 294 -15.87 -22.59 -8.50
N GLY A 295 -16.18 -23.88 -8.39
CA GLY A 295 -16.44 -24.71 -9.55
C GLY A 295 -17.73 -24.33 -10.28
N THR A 296 -17.77 -24.50 -11.60
CA THR A 296 -18.97 -24.20 -12.38
C THR A 296 -20.12 -25.16 -12.04
N GLY A 297 -21.36 -24.72 -12.12
CA GLY A 297 -22.52 -25.59 -11.90
C GLY A 297 -22.72 -26.59 -13.03
N ALA A 298 -23.23 -27.79 -12.72
CA ALA A 298 -23.46 -28.82 -13.74
C ALA A 298 -24.54 -28.41 -14.73
N ALA A 299 -24.29 -28.52 -16.04
CA ALA A 299 -25.32 -28.26 -17.05
C ALA A 299 -26.42 -29.32 -16.99
N SER A 300 -27.68 -28.91 -17.11
CA SER A 300 -28.81 -29.84 -17.21
C SER A 300 -28.93 -30.41 -18.61
N THR A 301 -28.96 -31.74 -18.75
CA THR A 301 -29.19 -32.44 -20.03
C THR A 301 -30.66 -32.82 -20.23
N THR A 302 -31.52 -32.54 -19.25
CA THR A 302 -32.92 -32.99 -19.23
C THR A 302 -33.87 -31.79 -19.36
N TRP A 303 -34.90 -31.95 -20.20
CA TRP A 303 -35.90 -30.91 -20.47
C TRP A 303 -36.60 -30.43 -19.19
N GLY A 304 -36.72 -29.11 -19.03
CA GLY A 304 -37.43 -28.50 -17.90
C GLY A 304 -36.72 -28.55 -16.55
N VAL A 305 -35.47 -29.03 -16.49
CA VAL A 305 -34.70 -29.14 -15.25
C VAL A 305 -33.66 -28.01 -15.17
N VAL A 306 -33.65 -27.31 -14.03
CA VAL A 306 -32.70 -26.24 -13.68
C VAL A 306 -31.26 -26.82 -13.61
N GLY A 307 -30.28 -26.10 -14.17
CA GLY A 307 -28.87 -26.47 -14.06
C GLY A 307 -28.36 -26.44 -12.61
N GLY A 308 -27.30 -27.20 -12.32
CA GLY A 308 -26.66 -27.19 -11.01
C GLY A 308 -26.14 -25.80 -10.62
N THR A 309 -26.13 -25.49 -9.33
CA THR A 309 -25.58 -24.24 -8.79
C THR A 309 -24.06 -24.20 -8.92
N GLY A 310 -23.50 -23.01 -9.12
CA GLY A 310 -22.05 -22.82 -9.02
C GLY A 310 -21.55 -23.08 -7.60
N GLY A 311 -20.32 -23.57 -7.48
CA GLY A 311 -19.63 -23.71 -6.20
C GLY A 311 -19.24 -22.34 -5.63
N ILE A 312 -19.11 -22.25 -4.31
CA ILE A 312 -18.62 -21.04 -3.64
C ILE A 312 -17.14 -20.80 -3.95
N GLY A 313 -16.69 -19.55 -3.93
CA GLY A 313 -15.26 -19.25 -4.03
C GLY A 313 -14.48 -19.84 -2.85
N GLY A 314 -13.22 -20.20 -3.08
CA GLY A 314 -12.31 -20.67 -2.04
C GLY A 314 -11.97 -19.56 -1.06
N ALA A 315 -11.73 -19.88 0.21
CA ALA A 315 -11.31 -18.87 1.18
C ALA A 315 -9.89 -18.37 0.86
N GLY A 316 -9.62 -17.10 1.15
CA GLY A 316 -8.26 -16.59 1.14
C GLY A 316 -7.40 -17.24 2.23
N GLY A 317 -6.09 -17.15 2.08
CA GLY A 317 -5.13 -17.60 3.09
C GLY A 317 -5.18 -16.73 4.34
N ASN A 318 -4.85 -17.30 5.50
CA ASN A 318 -4.71 -16.51 6.72
C ASN A 318 -3.46 -15.65 6.66
N ALA A 319 -3.50 -14.46 7.27
CA ALA A 319 -2.33 -13.65 7.52
C ALA A 319 -1.29 -14.36 8.41
N GLY A 320 -0.02 -14.05 8.18
CA GLY A 320 1.06 -14.36 9.08
C GLY A 320 1.01 -13.48 10.33
N ALA A 321 1.24 -14.06 11.51
CA ALA A 321 1.41 -13.27 12.73
C ALA A 321 2.74 -12.51 12.70
N GLY A 322 2.76 -11.29 13.23
CA GLY A 322 4.00 -10.54 13.44
C GLY A 322 4.92 -11.21 14.46
N GLY A 323 6.22 -10.98 14.32
CA GLY A 323 7.24 -11.51 15.21
C GLY A 323 7.25 -10.81 16.56
N ALA A 324 7.53 -11.55 17.64
CA ALA A 324 7.74 -10.93 18.95
C ALA A 324 8.97 -10.03 18.93
N GLY A 325 8.92 -8.90 19.63
CA GLY A 325 10.11 -8.08 19.86
C GLY A 325 11.13 -8.78 20.76
N GLY A 326 12.40 -8.46 20.58
CA GLY A 326 13.50 -8.99 21.38
C GLY A 326 13.54 -8.38 22.78
N SER A 327 13.95 -9.19 23.76
CA SER A 327 14.16 -8.70 25.13
C SER A 327 15.33 -7.72 25.20
N ALA A 328 15.15 -6.64 25.96
CA ALA A 328 16.20 -5.68 26.26
C ALA A 328 17.15 -6.18 27.35
N GLY A 329 18.25 -5.44 27.50
CA GLY A 329 19.27 -5.62 28.53
C GLY A 329 18.80 -5.40 29.97
N LEU A 330 19.68 -5.69 30.94
CA LEU A 330 19.36 -5.66 32.38
C LEU A 330 18.80 -4.31 32.88
N PHE A 331 19.29 -3.17 32.38
CA PHE A 331 18.71 -1.84 32.64
C PHE A 331 18.03 -1.25 31.39
N GLY A 332 17.77 -2.08 30.39
CA GLY A 332 17.15 -1.71 29.12
C GLY A 332 15.62 -1.65 29.15
N THR A 333 14.98 -1.77 30.32
CA THR A 333 13.54 -1.53 30.50
C THR A 333 13.35 -0.43 31.54
N GLY A 334 13.49 0.84 31.12
CA GLY A 334 13.39 2.03 31.98
C GLY A 334 14.42 3.12 31.65
N PHE A 335 14.11 4.38 32.02
CA PHE A 335 14.74 5.72 31.82
C PHE A 335 15.56 6.01 30.52
N LEU A 336 16.23 5.05 29.88
CA LEU A 336 16.94 5.19 28.58
C LEU A 336 16.87 3.95 27.65
N GLY A 337 16.17 2.85 27.99
CA GLY A 337 16.06 1.66 27.12
C GLY A 337 14.65 1.06 27.04
N ALA A 338 14.29 0.52 25.87
CA ALA A 338 13.03 -0.17 25.57
C ALA A 338 13.26 -1.61 25.06
N THR A 339 12.31 -2.53 25.34
CA THR A 339 12.18 -3.82 24.64
C THR A 339 11.99 -3.58 23.14
N GLY A 340 12.46 -4.50 22.29
CA GLY A 340 12.19 -4.42 20.86
C GLY A 340 10.68 -4.41 20.60
N HIS A 341 10.23 -3.66 19.61
CA HIS A 341 8.81 -3.61 19.22
C HIS A 341 8.40 -4.93 18.56
N THR A 342 7.17 -5.39 18.80
CA THR A 342 6.57 -6.51 18.06
C THR A 342 6.37 -6.10 16.61
N GLY A 343 6.63 -7.02 15.67
CA GLY A 343 6.33 -6.79 14.26
C GLY A 343 4.83 -6.76 14.00
N ALA A 344 4.42 -6.02 12.95
CA ALA A 344 3.03 -6.01 12.50
C ALA A 344 2.62 -7.41 11.98
N ALA A 345 1.35 -7.79 12.16
CA ALA A 345 0.81 -8.96 11.47
C ALA A 345 0.67 -8.66 9.97
N GLY A 346 0.74 -9.68 9.12
CA GLY A 346 0.40 -9.56 7.71
C GLY A 346 -1.10 -9.36 7.50
N VAL A 347 -1.48 -9.09 6.26
CA VAL A 347 -2.87 -8.92 5.82
C VAL A 347 -3.45 -10.28 5.41
N GLY A 348 -4.74 -10.51 5.73
CA GLY A 348 -5.41 -11.75 5.33
C GLY A 348 -5.61 -11.82 3.81
N GLY A 349 -5.50 -13.00 3.22
CA GLY A 349 -5.74 -13.21 1.80
C GLY A 349 -7.20 -12.97 1.42
N THR A 350 -7.42 -12.44 0.22
CA THR A 350 -8.77 -12.20 -0.30
C THR A 350 -9.42 -13.53 -0.70
N GLY A 351 -10.73 -13.63 -0.46
CA GLY A 351 -11.53 -14.80 -0.86
C GLY A 351 -11.61 -14.90 -2.38
N GLY A 352 -11.64 -16.13 -2.90
CA GLY A 352 -11.88 -16.41 -4.31
C GLY A 352 -13.30 -16.02 -4.73
N SER A 353 -13.48 -15.73 -6.02
CA SER A 353 -14.79 -15.45 -6.60
C SER A 353 -15.65 -16.73 -6.70
N GLY A 354 -16.98 -16.57 -6.58
CA GLY A 354 -17.93 -17.67 -6.72
C GLY A 354 -17.94 -18.27 -8.12
N GLY A 355 -18.23 -19.56 -8.23
CA GLY A 355 -18.40 -20.25 -9.50
C GLY A 355 -19.66 -19.83 -10.24
N THR A 356 -19.61 -19.83 -11.57
CA THR A 356 -20.78 -19.54 -12.40
C THR A 356 -21.81 -20.66 -12.33
N GLY A 357 -23.10 -20.32 -12.37
CA GLY A 357 -24.19 -21.31 -12.37
C GLY A 357 -24.23 -22.15 -13.66
N GLY A 358 -24.75 -23.38 -13.58
CA GLY A 358 -24.87 -24.27 -14.74
C GLY A 358 -25.94 -23.80 -15.72
N LEU A 359 -25.67 -23.99 -17.01
CA LEU A 359 -26.64 -23.72 -18.10
C LEU A 359 -27.90 -24.59 -17.92
N GLY A 360 -29.08 -23.97 -18.03
CA GLY A 360 -30.37 -24.67 -18.06
C GLY A 360 -30.57 -25.45 -19.36
N GLY A 361 -31.47 -26.44 -19.35
CA GLY A 361 -31.80 -27.21 -20.56
C GLY A 361 -32.51 -26.35 -21.62
N ALA A 362 -32.26 -26.61 -22.90
CA ALA A 362 -32.80 -25.82 -24.03
C ALA A 362 -34.34 -25.87 -24.13
N ALA A 363 -34.97 -24.73 -24.47
CA ALA A 363 -36.40 -24.60 -24.69
C ALA A 363 -36.74 -24.30 -26.16
N THR A 364 -37.85 -24.86 -26.64
CA THR A 364 -38.42 -24.58 -27.98
C THR A 364 -39.50 -23.50 -27.85
N ALA A 365 -39.49 -22.51 -28.75
CA ALA A 365 -40.34 -21.32 -28.69
C ALA A 365 -41.86 -21.63 -28.66
N GLY A 366 -42.57 -21.19 -27.62
CA GLY A 366 -44.03 -21.29 -27.50
C GLY A 366 -44.63 -20.42 -26.38
N PHE A 367 -45.36 -19.38 -26.80
CA PHE A 367 -46.35 -18.50 -26.12
C PHE A 367 -46.45 -18.35 -24.58
N ASN A 368 -46.42 -17.07 -24.16
CA ASN A 368 -46.93 -16.40 -22.94
C ASN A 368 -45.90 -16.08 -21.83
N ALA A 369 -45.48 -14.82 -21.82
CA ALA A 369 -44.43 -14.25 -20.99
C ALA A 369 -44.98 -13.50 -19.75
N PHE A 370 -44.43 -13.83 -18.58
CA PHE A 370 -44.22 -12.90 -17.46
C PHE A 370 -42.81 -13.18 -16.89
N GLY A 371 -41.98 -12.15 -16.79
CA GLY A 371 -40.53 -12.27 -16.66
C GLY A 371 -39.98 -12.41 -15.23
N ALA A 372 -38.75 -12.89 -15.16
CA ALA A 372 -37.74 -12.49 -14.18
C ALA A 372 -36.34 -12.81 -14.74
N ALA A 373 -35.42 -11.86 -14.66
CA ALA A 373 -34.06 -11.95 -15.16
C ALA A 373 -33.16 -12.76 -14.21
N GLY A 374 -32.35 -13.66 -14.77
CA GLY A 374 -31.24 -14.31 -14.09
C GLY A 374 -30.20 -14.80 -15.09
N GLY A 375 -29.02 -14.17 -15.08
CA GLY A 375 -27.80 -14.61 -15.77
C GLY A 375 -27.69 -14.24 -17.26
N THR A 376 -26.59 -13.60 -17.64
CA THR A 376 -26.28 -13.22 -19.03
C THR A 376 -26.04 -14.45 -19.91
N GLY A 377 -27.07 -14.83 -20.66
CA GLY A 377 -27.03 -15.80 -21.74
C GLY A 377 -28.26 -15.63 -22.61
N SER A 378 -28.05 -14.99 -23.76
CA SER A 378 -28.93 -14.74 -24.91
C SER A 378 -30.40 -15.21 -24.87
N ALA A 379 -31.28 -14.24 -25.11
CA ALA A 379 -32.69 -14.33 -25.44
C ALA A 379 -33.18 -15.69 -26.01
N ALA A 380 -33.84 -16.49 -25.18
CA ALA A 380 -34.96 -17.37 -25.54
C ALA A 380 -35.69 -17.83 -24.26
N VAL A 381 -37.01 -17.90 -24.31
CA VAL A 381 -37.88 -18.26 -23.18
C VAL A 381 -37.72 -19.74 -22.81
N GLY A 382 -37.20 -20.03 -21.60
CA GLY A 382 -37.33 -21.33 -20.92
C GLY A 382 -36.24 -21.66 -19.89
N VAL A 383 -36.69 -21.97 -18.65
CA VAL A 383 -35.99 -22.32 -17.39
C VAL A 383 -34.75 -21.51 -17.00
N SER A 384 -34.80 -20.91 -15.81
CA SER A 384 -33.67 -20.21 -15.18
C SER A 384 -32.45 -21.11 -15.07
N GLY A 385 -31.28 -20.62 -15.48
CA GLY A 385 -29.99 -21.22 -15.11
C GLY A 385 -29.86 -21.31 -13.59
N GLY A 386 -29.05 -22.25 -13.09
CA GLY A 386 -28.79 -22.36 -11.65
C GLY A 386 -28.23 -21.03 -11.12
N ALA A 387 -28.54 -20.67 -9.87
CA ALA A 387 -27.94 -19.48 -9.25
C ALA A 387 -26.40 -19.57 -9.28
N GLY A 388 -25.74 -18.45 -9.59
CA GLY A 388 -24.29 -18.33 -9.43
C GLY A 388 -23.92 -18.55 -7.96
N GLY A 389 -22.78 -19.18 -7.70
CA GLY A 389 -22.28 -19.34 -6.34
C GLY A 389 -22.05 -17.98 -5.70
N VAL A 390 -22.40 -17.83 -4.42
CA VAL A 390 -21.99 -16.65 -3.65
C VAL A 390 -20.46 -16.57 -3.63
N GLY A 391 -19.91 -15.35 -3.75
CA GLY A 391 -18.47 -15.11 -3.60
C GLY A 391 -17.96 -15.67 -2.28
N GLY A 392 -16.74 -16.21 -2.25
CA GLY A 392 -16.15 -16.71 -1.02
C GLY A 392 -16.05 -15.61 0.03
N THR A 393 -16.26 -15.94 1.31
CA THR A 393 -15.99 -14.99 2.40
C THR A 393 -14.50 -14.67 2.41
N GLY A 394 -14.14 -13.41 2.25
CA GLY A 394 -12.75 -12.94 2.38
C GLY A 394 -12.17 -13.32 3.74
N GLY A 395 -10.86 -13.61 3.79
CA GLY A 395 -10.17 -13.87 5.04
C GLY A 395 -10.29 -12.69 6.00
N SER A 396 -10.47 -12.98 7.29
CA SER A 396 -10.50 -11.96 8.34
C SER A 396 -9.07 -11.45 8.55
N GLY A 397 -8.76 -10.22 8.13
CA GLY A 397 -7.40 -9.71 8.31
C GLY A 397 -7.14 -8.29 7.84
N GLY A 398 -7.96 -7.33 8.28
CA GLY A 398 -7.48 -5.97 8.54
C GLY A 398 -7.73 -5.71 10.03
N THR A 399 -6.69 -5.44 10.82
CA THR A 399 -6.89 -5.08 12.22
C THR A 399 -7.45 -3.67 12.29
N VAL A 400 -8.77 -3.54 12.39
CA VAL A 400 -9.41 -2.27 12.71
C VAL A 400 -9.23 -2.01 14.20
N THR A 401 -8.35 -1.08 14.54
CA THR A 401 -8.20 -0.62 15.92
C THR A 401 -9.18 0.51 16.18
N THR A 402 -9.95 0.43 17.27
CA THR A 402 -10.96 1.45 17.61
C THR A 402 -10.48 2.34 18.74
N ILE A 403 -10.38 3.63 18.49
CA ILE A 403 -10.09 4.67 19.48
C ILE A 403 -11.40 5.22 19.99
N SER A 404 -11.67 5.06 21.28
CA SER A 404 -12.92 5.51 21.92
C SER A 404 -12.73 6.78 22.76
N GLY A 405 -13.85 7.37 23.20
CA GLY A 405 -13.83 8.54 24.08
C GLY A 405 -13.94 9.88 23.36
N LEU A 406 -14.32 9.86 22.08
CA LEU A 406 -14.61 11.05 21.28
C LEU A 406 -16.11 11.37 21.34
N ASN A 407 -16.48 12.61 21.02
CA ASN A 407 -17.88 13.06 21.08
C ASN A 407 -18.34 13.56 19.71
N SER A 408 -18.92 12.62 18.95
CA SER A 408 -19.39 12.85 17.59
C SER A 408 -18.28 13.31 16.65
N PRO A 409 -17.18 12.53 16.50
CA PRO A 409 -16.05 12.91 15.68
C PRO A 409 -16.48 13.09 14.22
N TYR A 410 -15.97 14.12 13.56
CA TYR A 410 -16.45 14.54 12.26
C TYR A 410 -15.34 14.57 11.19
N GLY A 411 -14.44 15.55 11.27
CA GLY A 411 -13.32 15.74 10.36
C GLY A 411 -12.03 15.19 10.96
N VAL A 412 -11.14 14.71 10.10
CA VAL A 412 -9.85 14.14 10.49
C VAL A 412 -8.76 14.75 9.61
N ALA A 413 -7.64 15.15 10.18
CA ALA A 413 -6.44 15.55 9.45
C ALA A 413 -5.18 15.13 10.21
N LEU A 414 -4.06 15.05 9.50
CA LEU A 414 -2.77 14.69 10.08
C LEU A 414 -1.77 15.83 9.88
N ASP A 415 -0.89 16.04 10.86
CA ASP A 415 0.25 16.93 10.70
C ASP A 415 1.47 16.21 10.09
N PRO A 416 2.52 16.94 9.67
CA PRO A 416 3.74 16.32 9.16
C PRO A 416 4.50 15.43 10.17
N GLY A 417 4.17 15.54 11.46
CA GLY A 417 4.69 14.68 12.53
C GLY A 417 3.92 13.38 12.72
N GLY A 418 2.80 13.20 12.01
CA GLY A 418 1.90 12.03 12.08
C GLY A 418 0.80 12.14 13.14
N TYR A 419 0.74 13.22 13.94
CA TYR A 419 -0.34 13.39 14.92
C TYR A 419 -1.69 13.58 14.20
N VAL A 420 -2.71 12.90 14.72
CA VAL A 420 -4.05 12.89 14.12
C VAL A 420 -4.95 13.84 14.90
N TYR A 421 -5.54 14.81 14.21
CA TYR A 421 -6.44 15.80 14.75
C TYR A 421 -7.88 15.52 14.31
N VAL A 422 -8.79 15.44 15.28
CA VAL A 422 -10.19 15.05 15.03
C VAL A 422 -11.15 16.07 15.62
N THR A 423 -12.05 16.61 14.80
CA THR A 423 -13.05 17.58 15.26
C THR A 423 -14.22 16.88 15.95
N ASN A 424 -14.65 17.40 17.10
CA ASN A 424 -15.77 16.88 17.89
C ASN A 424 -16.85 17.97 18.04
N PRO A 425 -17.75 18.15 17.05
CA PRO A 425 -18.80 19.16 17.11
C PRO A 425 -19.62 19.18 18.40
N ASN A 426 -20.00 18.00 18.92
CA ASN A 426 -20.79 17.87 20.16
C ASN A 426 -19.93 17.94 21.43
N GLY A 427 -18.63 17.68 21.32
CA GLY A 427 -17.66 17.87 22.40
C GLY A 427 -17.13 19.29 22.52
N ALA A 428 -17.42 20.16 21.55
CA ALA A 428 -16.83 21.50 21.44
C ALA A 428 -15.29 21.48 21.58
N ALA A 429 -14.64 20.53 20.90
CA ALA A 429 -13.21 20.35 20.98
C ALA A 429 -12.61 19.68 19.73
N VAL A 430 -11.30 19.84 19.56
CA VAL A 430 -10.47 19.03 18.66
C VAL A 430 -9.64 18.06 19.50
N SER A 431 -9.80 16.77 19.27
CA SER A 431 -8.98 15.74 19.91
C SER A 431 -7.67 15.58 19.15
N VAL A 432 -6.57 15.44 19.88
CA VAL A 432 -5.25 15.10 19.34
C VAL A 432 -4.96 13.66 19.70
N ILE A 433 -4.65 12.84 18.70
CA ILE A 433 -4.39 11.41 18.83
C ILE A 433 -2.94 11.14 18.44
N ASP A 434 -2.24 10.41 19.30
CA ASP A 434 -0.92 9.88 19.00
C ASP A 434 -1.07 8.61 18.13
N PRO A 435 -0.53 8.60 16.90
CA PRO A 435 -0.68 7.49 15.96
C PRO A 435 0.07 6.22 16.41
N VAL A 436 1.09 6.36 17.27
CA VAL A 436 1.91 5.22 17.75
C VAL A 436 1.16 4.46 18.84
N THR A 437 0.51 5.18 19.75
CA THR A 437 -0.21 4.58 20.88
C THR A 437 -1.70 4.39 20.60
N ASN A 438 -2.25 5.03 19.55
CA ASN A 438 -3.68 5.09 19.26
C ASN A 438 -4.51 5.61 20.45
N THR A 439 -4.00 6.62 21.14
CA THR A 439 -4.66 7.23 22.30
C THR A 439 -4.87 8.74 22.11
N VAL A 440 -5.95 9.27 22.69
CA VAL A 440 -6.19 10.71 22.75
C VAL A 440 -5.24 11.32 23.79
N VAL A 441 -4.31 12.17 23.33
CA VAL A 441 -3.27 12.80 24.16
C VAL A 441 -3.61 14.23 24.56
N ALA A 442 -4.47 14.91 23.80
CA ALA A 442 -4.95 16.25 24.14
C ALA A 442 -6.37 16.51 23.61
N SER A 443 -7.03 17.51 24.20
CA SER A 443 -8.34 18.01 23.78
C SER A 443 -8.32 19.53 23.79
N ILE A 444 -8.43 20.13 22.61
CA ILE A 444 -8.30 21.57 22.37
C ILE A 444 -9.70 22.18 22.28
N PRO A 445 -10.09 23.11 23.18
CA PRO A 445 -11.42 23.71 23.13
C PRO A 445 -11.63 24.54 21.85
N VAL A 446 -12.64 24.16 21.07
CA VAL A 446 -13.06 24.86 19.85
C VAL A 446 -14.57 24.76 19.74
N ALA A 447 -15.28 25.87 19.57
CA ALA A 447 -16.74 25.85 19.57
C ALA A 447 -17.30 25.35 18.22
N ASN A 448 -18.00 24.21 18.24
CA ASN A 448 -18.66 23.61 17.07
C ASN A 448 -17.72 23.36 15.85
N PRO A 449 -16.61 22.64 16.01
CA PRO A 449 -15.67 22.40 14.91
C PRO A 449 -16.24 21.36 13.93
N THR A 450 -15.98 21.54 12.62
CA THR A 450 -16.42 20.59 11.57
C THR A 450 -15.27 20.15 10.66
N GLY A 451 -14.95 20.91 9.62
CA GLY A 451 -13.81 20.67 8.76
C GLY A 451 -12.49 21.01 9.44
N ILE A 452 -11.45 20.27 9.07
CA ILE A 452 -10.10 20.44 9.60
C ILE A 452 -9.08 20.19 8.50
N ALA A 453 -8.03 21.01 8.44
CA ALA A 453 -6.89 20.82 7.57
C ALA A 453 -5.61 21.32 8.25
N VAL A 454 -4.48 20.73 7.87
CA VAL A 454 -3.16 21.11 8.37
C VAL A 454 -2.35 21.66 7.21
N ASN A 455 -1.68 22.80 7.40
CA ASN A 455 -0.79 23.34 6.38
C ASN A 455 0.60 22.66 6.42
N PRO A 456 1.43 22.81 5.36
CA PRO A 456 2.79 22.25 5.36
C PRO A 456 3.69 22.73 6.50
N GLY A 457 3.38 23.88 7.11
CA GLY A 457 4.07 24.42 8.28
C GLY A 457 3.60 23.86 9.63
N GLY A 458 2.58 23.00 9.65
CA GLY A 458 2.00 22.37 10.84
C GLY A 458 0.82 23.11 11.48
N ASN A 459 0.50 24.34 11.10
CA ASN A 459 -0.67 25.04 11.65
C ASN A 459 -1.97 24.36 11.21
N ILE A 460 -2.92 24.26 12.14
CA ILE A 460 -4.18 23.56 11.93
C ILE A 460 -5.31 24.59 11.81
N TYR A 461 -6.14 24.44 10.78
CA TYR A 461 -7.27 25.31 10.49
C TYR A 461 -8.57 24.53 10.66
N VAL A 462 -9.48 25.05 11.47
CA VAL A 462 -10.73 24.37 11.86
C VAL A 462 -11.93 25.27 11.59
N THR A 463 -12.89 24.80 10.81
CA THR A 463 -14.10 25.57 10.48
C THR A 463 -15.15 25.46 11.59
N ASN A 464 -15.75 26.60 11.92
CA ASN A 464 -16.81 26.73 12.92
C ASN A 464 -18.07 27.29 12.25
N PRO A 465 -19.01 26.42 11.81
CA PRO A 465 -20.18 26.81 11.02
C PRO A 465 -21.06 27.85 11.72
N ASN A 466 -21.29 27.67 13.03
CA ASN A 466 -22.19 28.52 13.80
C ASN A 466 -21.68 29.95 14.02
N SER A 467 -20.36 30.16 13.98
CA SER A 467 -19.73 31.46 14.21
C SER A 467 -19.16 32.09 12.94
N ASN A 468 -19.35 31.47 11.76
CA ASN A 468 -18.82 31.94 10.47
C ASN A 468 -17.31 32.26 10.55
N SER A 469 -16.53 31.34 11.12
CA SER A 469 -15.11 31.57 11.38
C SER A 469 -14.25 30.31 11.20
N VAL A 470 -12.94 30.51 11.05
CA VAL A 470 -11.92 29.46 11.12
C VAL A 470 -11.05 29.71 12.34
N ALA A 471 -10.93 28.72 13.23
CA ALA A 471 -9.95 28.74 14.31
C ALA A 471 -8.58 28.28 13.79
N VAL A 472 -7.52 28.95 14.23
CA VAL A 472 -6.13 28.57 13.96
C VAL A 472 -5.55 27.99 15.23
N ILE A 473 -4.98 26.79 15.14
CA ILE A 473 -4.38 26.07 16.27
C ILE A 473 -2.89 25.89 15.99
N ASP A 474 -2.07 26.15 17.00
CA ASP A 474 -0.65 25.82 17.02
C ASP A 474 -0.46 24.39 17.54
N PRO A 475 0.10 23.47 16.72
CA PRO A 475 0.26 22.06 17.10
C PRO A 475 1.29 21.85 18.22
N VAL A 476 2.22 22.79 18.42
CA VAL A 476 3.27 22.68 19.45
C VAL A 476 2.71 22.98 20.82
N THR A 477 1.87 24.02 20.91
CA THR A 477 1.27 24.45 22.18
C THR A 477 -0.11 23.85 22.43
N ASN A 478 -0.75 23.26 21.41
CA ASN A 478 -2.14 22.78 21.44
C ASN A 478 -3.13 23.88 21.88
N THR A 479 -2.91 25.11 21.42
CA THR A 479 -3.76 26.26 21.74
C THR A 479 -4.30 26.94 20.50
N VAL A 480 -5.49 27.52 20.61
CA VAL A 480 -6.08 28.38 19.57
C VAL A 480 -5.36 29.72 19.59
N THR A 481 -4.67 30.06 18.51
CA THR A 481 -3.87 31.29 18.36
C THR A 481 -4.66 32.45 17.74
N GLY A 482 -5.77 32.15 17.06
CA GLY A 482 -6.61 33.17 16.45
C GLY A 482 -7.89 32.63 15.82
N GLY A 483 -8.79 33.54 15.46
CA GLY A 483 -10.02 33.26 14.72
C GLY A 483 -10.13 34.18 13.51
N ILE A 484 -10.42 33.61 12.35
CA ILE A 484 -10.53 34.32 11.07
C ILE A 484 -11.98 34.31 10.62
N GLY A 485 -12.59 35.47 10.42
CA GLY A 485 -13.95 35.57 9.90
C GLY A 485 -14.03 35.16 8.43
N VAL A 486 -15.03 34.34 8.08
CA VAL A 486 -15.26 33.84 6.72
C VAL A 486 -16.74 34.00 6.35
N GLY A 487 -17.15 33.43 5.21
CA GLY A 487 -18.53 33.45 4.75
C GLY A 487 -19.49 32.62 5.62
N GLN A 488 -20.75 32.52 5.19
CA GLN A 488 -21.82 31.90 5.97
C GLN A 488 -21.75 30.37 5.97
N THR A 489 -21.81 29.78 7.16
CA THR A 489 -21.79 28.32 7.39
C THR A 489 -20.56 27.67 6.77
N PRO A 490 -19.33 28.00 7.22
CA PRO A 490 -18.12 27.38 6.73
C PRO A 490 -18.11 25.88 7.01
N TYR A 491 -17.67 25.07 6.05
CA TYR A 491 -17.77 23.61 6.14
C TYR A 491 -16.44 22.90 5.89
N GLY A 492 -16.08 22.68 4.62
CA GLY A 492 -14.80 22.10 4.22
C GLY A 492 -13.67 23.12 4.26
N VAL A 493 -12.47 22.64 4.53
CA VAL A 493 -11.24 23.44 4.49
C VAL A 493 -10.12 22.65 3.85
N ALA A 494 -9.33 23.28 3.00
CA ALA A 494 -8.12 22.72 2.41
C ALA A 494 -7.02 23.78 2.35
N VAL A 495 -5.77 23.34 2.33
CA VAL A 495 -4.59 24.22 2.23
C VAL A 495 -3.82 23.85 0.98
N ASN A 496 -3.44 24.85 0.17
CA ASN A 496 -2.56 24.61 -0.97
C ASN A 496 -1.08 24.46 -0.52
N PRO A 497 -0.18 23.95 -1.40
CA PRO A 497 1.24 23.88 -1.09
C PRO A 497 1.90 25.23 -0.79
N GLY A 498 1.33 26.34 -1.27
CA GLY A 498 1.77 27.71 -0.97
C GLY A 498 1.36 28.22 0.42
N GLY A 499 0.47 27.51 1.12
CA GLY A 499 -0.03 27.84 2.46
C GLY A 499 -1.36 28.60 2.50
N ASP A 500 -1.92 29.04 1.37
CA ASP A 500 -3.25 29.66 1.36
C ASP A 500 -4.33 28.65 1.72
N VAL A 501 -5.33 29.10 2.46
CA VAL A 501 -6.41 28.26 3.01
C VAL A 501 -7.72 28.56 2.30
N TYR A 502 -8.38 27.52 1.81
CA TYR A 502 -9.64 27.59 1.07
C TYR A 502 -10.76 26.99 1.91
N VAL A 503 -11.82 27.77 2.15
CA VAL A 503 -12.93 27.39 3.04
C VAL A 503 -14.25 27.50 2.29
N THR A 504 -15.01 26.42 2.22
CA THR A 504 -16.34 26.43 1.59
C THR A 504 -17.37 27.01 2.54
N ASN A 505 -18.22 27.91 2.05
CA ASN A 505 -19.28 28.57 2.80
C ASN A 505 -20.63 28.09 2.28
N ALA A 506 -21.17 27.04 2.89
CA ALA A 506 -22.29 26.29 2.34
C ALA A 506 -23.54 27.15 2.11
N SER A 507 -23.93 27.98 3.09
CA SER A 507 -25.09 28.88 2.95
C SER A 507 -24.77 30.15 2.15
N GLY A 508 -23.49 30.46 1.98
CA GLY A 508 -23.00 31.63 1.24
C GLY A 508 -22.68 31.37 -0.23
N ASN A 509 -22.80 30.13 -0.72
CA ASN A 509 -22.49 29.71 -2.09
C ASN A 509 -21.13 30.25 -2.59
N SER A 510 -20.13 30.20 -1.71
CA SER A 510 -18.83 30.81 -1.96
C SER A 510 -17.69 30.03 -1.29
N VAL A 511 -16.47 30.31 -1.71
CA VAL A 511 -15.22 29.90 -1.06
C VAL A 511 -14.52 31.14 -0.52
N SER A 512 -14.09 31.10 0.74
CA SER A 512 -13.18 32.09 1.32
C SER A 512 -11.74 31.62 1.13
N VAL A 513 -10.91 32.45 0.50
CA VAL A 513 -9.46 32.26 0.36
C VAL A 513 -8.77 33.12 1.40
N ILE A 514 -8.02 32.49 2.30
CA ILE A 514 -7.33 33.13 3.42
C ILE A 514 -5.84 33.05 3.14
N ASN A 515 -5.17 34.21 3.12
CA ASN A 515 -3.73 34.25 3.19
C ASN A 515 -3.30 34.29 4.67
N PRO A 516 -2.64 33.24 5.19
CA PRO A 516 -2.33 33.16 6.62
C PRO A 516 -1.21 34.12 7.07
N ALA A 517 -0.40 34.64 6.15
CA ALA A 517 0.66 35.59 6.48
C ALA A 517 0.10 37.00 6.74
N THR A 518 -1.00 37.36 6.08
CA THR A 518 -1.62 38.69 6.17
C THR A 518 -3.00 38.69 6.84
N ASN A 519 -3.58 37.51 7.07
CA ASN A 519 -4.97 37.31 7.49
C ASN A 519 -6.00 37.98 6.56
N THR A 520 -5.66 38.21 5.29
CA THR A 520 -6.61 38.75 4.30
C THR A 520 -7.52 37.64 3.78
N VAL A 521 -8.81 37.95 3.64
CA VAL A 521 -9.84 37.01 3.18
C VAL A 521 -10.50 37.52 1.90
N THR A 522 -10.50 36.69 0.86
CA THR A 522 -11.13 36.97 -0.43
C THR A 522 -12.26 35.97 -0.68
N GLY A 523 -13.45 36.44 -1.08
CA GLY A 523 -14.58 35.57 -1.41
C GLY A 523 -14.67 35.25 -2.90
N ILE A 524 -14.93 34.00 -3.25
CA ILE A 524 -15.11 33.52 -4.62
C ILE A 524 -16.48 32.84 -4.71
N GLY A 525 -17.35 33.26 -5.63
CA GLY A 525 -18.64 32.61 -5.86
C GLY A 525 -18.49 31.24 -6.54
N VAL A 526 -19.24 30.24 -6.08
CA VAL A 526 -19.27 28.88 -6.65
C VAL A 526 -20.73 28.40 -6.77
N GLY A 527 -20.94 27.10 -7.02
CA GLY A 527 -22.28 26.50 -7.07
C GLY A 527 -23.00 26.50 -5.72
N GLN A 528 -24.23 25.96 -5.71
CA GLN A 528 -25.08 25.95 -4.52
C GLN A 528 -24.59 24.95 -3.47
N ALA A 529 -24.62 25.36 -2.20
CA ALA A 529 -24.24 24.53 -1.05
C ALA A 529 -22.87 23.83 -1.21
N PRO A 530 -21.76 24.58 -1.31
CA PRO A 530 -20.43 23.97 -1.39
C PRO A 530 -20.05 23.29 -0.07
N TYR A 531 -19.59 22.04 -0.13
CA TYR A 531 -19.16 21.26 1.05
C TYR A 531 -17.67 20.89 0.97
N GLY A 532 -17.31 19.81 0.26
CA GLY A 532 -15.92 19.37 0.15
C GLY A 532 -15.09 20.29 -0.73
N VAL A 533 -13.82 20.45 -0.36
CA VAL A 533 -12.81 21.19 -1.10
C VAL A 533 -11.48 20.44 -1.04
N ALA A 534 -10.79 20.37 -2.16
CA ALA A 534 -9.44 19.82 -2.24
C ALA A 534 -8.58 20.62 -3.21
N VAL A 535 -7.27 20.54 -3.03
CA VAL A 535 -6.29 21.22 -3.89
C VAL A 535 -5.44 20.16 -4.58
N ASP A 536 -5.27 20.28 -5.90
CA ASP A 536 -4.38 19.39 -6.66
C ASP A 536 -2.90 19.77 -6.47
N PRO A 537 -1.95 18.90 -6.84
CA PRO A 537 -0.52 19.23 -6.80
C PRO A 537 -0.12 20.43 -7.68
N GLY A 538 -0.92 20.78 -8.69
CA GLY A 538 -0.74 21.98 -9.53
C GLY A 538 -1.26 23.28 -8.90
N GLY A 539 -1.98 23.19 -7.77
CA GLY A 539 -2.59 24.30 -7.04
C GLY A 539 -4.06 24.58 -7.37
N ASN A 540 -4.67 23.93 -8.36
CA ASN A 540 -6.09 24.15 -8.66
C ASN A 540 -6.96 23.62 -7.52
N VAL A 541 -8.05 24.34 -7.25
CA VAL A 541 -8.94 24.02 -6.15
C VAL A 541 -10.27 23.50 -6.68
N TYR A 542 -10.67 22.31 -6.23
CA TYR A 542 -11.89 21.63 -6.65
C TYR A 542 -12.91 21.67 -5.52
N VAL A 543 -14.13 22.10 -5.82
CA VAL A 543 -15.19 22.35 -4.84
C VAL A 543 -16.45 21.59 -5.21
N ALA A 544 -16.91 20.69 -4.33
CA ALA A 544 -18.16 19.95 -4.52
C ALA A 544 -19.37 20.81 -4.13
N ASN A 545 -20.24 21.09 -5.10
CA ASN A 545 -21.45 21.88 -4.94
C ASN A 545 -22.66 20.96 -4.76
N TYR A 546 -22.93 20.55 -3.52
CA TYR A 546 -23.96 19.56 -3.19
C TYR A 546 -25.35 19.92 -3.75
N GLY A 547 -25.72 21.20 -3.72
CA GLY A 547 -27.03 21.66 -4.17
C GLY A 547 -27.13 21.89 -5.68
N SER A 548 -26.04 21.71 -6.43
CA SER A 548 -25.97 21.92 -7.88
C SER A 548 -25.50 20.71 -8.66
N ASP A 549 -25.21 19.58 -7.99
CA ASP A 549 -24.70 18.35 -8.61
C ASP A 549 -23.48 18.59 -9.54
N THR A 550 -22.62 19.54 -9.14
CA THR A 550 -21.45 19.95 -9.92
C THR A 550 -20.20 20.14 -9.07
N VAL A 551 -19.04 20.21 -9.72
CA VAL A 551 -17.76 20.62 -9.15
C VAL A 551 -17.30 21.93 -9.79
N SER A 552 -16.96 22.92 -8.96
CA SER A 552 -16.31 24.16 -9.42
C SER A 552 -14.79 24.02 -9.32
N VAL A 553 -14.08 24.51 -10.34
CA VAL A 553 -12.60 24.54 -10.37
C VAL A 553 -12.14 25.98 -10.22
N ILE A 554 -11.29 26.29 -9.24
CA ILE A 554 -10.76 27.64 -8.99
C ILE A 554 -9.27 27.66 -9.32
N ASN A 555 -8.85 28.65 -10.10
CA ASN A 555 -7.44 28.92 -10.33
C ASN A 555 -6.88 29.77 -9.17
N PRO A 556 -5.88 29.28 -8.42
CA PRO A 556 -5.34 29.98 -7.25
C PRO A 556 -4.59 31.27 -7.62
N ALA A 557 -4.03 31.37 -8.82
CA ALA A 557 -3.25 32.53 -9.25
C ALA A 557 -4.15 33.74 -9.54
N THR A 558 -5.39 33.51 -9.99
CA THR A 558 -6.35 34.57 -10.32
C THR A 558 -7.50 34.68 -9.32
N ASN A 559 -7.68 33.69 -8.43
CA ASN A 559 -8.83 33.59 -7.53
C ASN A 559 -10.18 33.65 -8.28
N THR A 560 -10.26 32.96 -9.42
CA THR A 560 -11.47 32.88 -10.25
C THR A 560 -11.83 31.45 -10.59
N VAL A 561 -13.13 31.19 -10.77
CA VAL A 561 -13.62 29.91 -11.28
C VAL A 561 -13.20 29.76 -12.76
N THR A 562 -12.69 28.58 -13.12
CA THR A 562 -12.23 28.22 -14.45
C THR A 562 -13.29 27.40 -15.16
N GLY A 563 -13.68 27.82 -16.36
CA GLY A 563 -14.61 27.08 -17.22
C GLY A 563 -16.04 27.01 -16.66
N SER A 564 -16.82 26.08 -17.21
CA SER A 564 -18.15 25.74 -16.68
C SER A 564 -18.02 24.69 -15.57
N PRO A 565 -18.91 24.69 -14.54
CA PRO A 565 -18.91 23.65 -13.52
C PRO A 565 -19.02 22.25 -14.12
N ILE A 566 -18.26 21.30 -13.57
CA ILE A 566 -18.20 19.91 -14.04
C ILE A 566 -19.41 19.16 -13.47
N GLY A 567 -20.25 18.59 -14.33
CA GLY A 567 -21.38 17.75 -13.89
C GLY A 567 -20.89 16.44 -13.29
N VAL A 568 -21.41 16.07 -12.12
CA VAL A 568 -21.11 14.81 -11.41
C VAL A 568 -22.42 14.12 -11.01
N GLY A 569 -22.36 13.08 -10.17
CA GLY A 569 -23.56 12.44 -9.64
C GLY A 569 -24.23 13.26 -8.53
N ASP A 570 -25.44 12.84 -8.15
CA ASP A 570 -26.29 13.59 -7.23
C ASP A 570 -25.71 13.72 -5.82
N GLY A 571 -25.79 14.94 -5.28
CA GLY A 571 -25.35 15.30 -3.93
C GLY A 571 -23.84 15.12 -3.71
N PRO A 572 -22.97 15.78 -4.51
CA PRO A 572 -21.53 15.68 -4.33
C PRO A 572 -21.11 16.27 -2.99
N TYR A 573 -20.21 15.58 -2.29
CA TYR A 573 -19.87 15.89 -0.89
C TYR A 573 -18.37 16.01 -0.65
N GLY A 574 -17.66 14.91 -0.42
CA GLY A 574 -16.21 14.86 -0.28
C GLY A 574 -15.51 14.98 -1.64
N VAL A 575 -14.34 15.61 -1.63
CA VAL A 575 -13.44 15.73 -2.77
C VAL A 575 -12.03 15.38 -2.29
N ALA A 576 -11.31 14.56 -3.06
CA ALA A 576 -9.88 14.31 -2.85
C ALA A 576 -9.16 14.25 -4.19
N VAL A 577 -7.87 14.54 -4.18
CA VAL A 577 -7.02 14.51 -5.37
C VAL A 577 -5.86 13.56 -5.11
N ASN A 578 -5.52 12.72 -6.08
CA ASN A 578 -4.34 11.86 -5.98
C ASN A 578 -3.06 12.60 -6.41
N PRO A 579 -1.87 12.09 -6.08
CA PRO A 579 -0.59 12.64 -6.55
C PRO A 579 -0.49 12.80 -8.08
N GLY A 580 -1.19 11.95 -8.84
CA GLY A 580 -1.29 12.05 -10.31
C GLY A 580 -2.22 13.15 -10.83
N GLY A 581 -3.01 13.80 -9.96
CA GLY A 581 -3.93 14.89 -10.28
C GLY A 581 -5.40 14.48 -10.49
N ASN A 582 -5.72 13.20 -10.61
CA ASN A 582 -7.10 12.73 -10.72
C ASN A 582 -7.91 13.10 -9.48
N VAL A 583 -9.12 13.62 -9.71
CA VAL A 583 -10.01 14.11 -8.66
C VAL A 583 -11.15 13.11 -8.44
N TYR A 584 -11.38 12.72 -7.19
CA TYR A 584 -12.41 11.79 -6.77
C TYR A 584 -13.46 12.54 -5.96
N VAL A 585 -14.73 12.40 -6.36
CA VAL A 585 -15.86 13.12 -5.77
C VAL A 585 -16.93 12.13 -5.34
N THR A 586 -17.25 12.08 -4.06
CA THR A 586 -18.32 11.22 -3.54
C THR A 586 -19.67 11.86 -3.80
N ASN A 587 -20.59 11.10 -4.38
CA ASN A 587 -21.96 11.52 -4.67
C ASN A 587 -22.90 10.84 -3.69
N THR A 588 -23.22 11.52 -2.60
CA THR A 588 -23.90 10.95 -1.44
C THR A 588 -25.29 10.43 -1.79
N ALA A 589 -26.05 11.16 -2.60
CA ALA A 589 -27.43 10.80 -2.92
C ALA A 589 -27.52 9.67 -3.95
N SER A 590 -26.54 9.57 -4.86
CA SER A 590 -26.51 8.52 -5.89
C SER A 590 -25.78 7.24 -5.49
N GLY A 591 -25.00 7.24 -4.40
CA GLY A 591 -24.24 6.06 -3.97
C GLY A 591 -22.99 5.79 -4.80
N THR A 592 -22.42 6.81 -5.44
CA THR A 592 -21.31 6.66 -6.40
C THR A 592 -20.12 7.57 -6.08
N VAL A 593 -18.99 7.33 -6.75
CA VAL A 593 -17.82 8.23 -6.78
C VAL A 593 -17.52 8.58 -8.23
N SER A 594 -17.52 9.88 -8.55
CA SER A 594 -17.09 10.37 -9.86
C SER A 594 -15.57 10.55 -9.88
N VAL A 595 -14.93 10.13 -10.98
CA VAL A 595 -13.50 10.33 -11.25
C VAL A 595 -13.37 11.38 -12.33
N ILE A 596 -12.62 12.45 -12.06
CA ILE A 596 -12.44 13.59 -12.95
C ILE A 596 -10.97 13.67 -13.36
N ASP A 597 -10.73 13.81 -14.66
CA ASP A 597 -9.41 14.15 -15.21
C ASP A 597 -9.21 15.68 -15.14
N PRO A 598 -8.21 16.16 -14.38
CA PRO A 598 -7.96 17.60 -14.20
C PRO A 598 -7.48 18.28 -15.48
N ALA A 599 -6.88 17.55 -16.43
CA ALA A 599 -6.35 18.12 -17.66
C ALA A 599 -7.47 18.55 -18.60
N THR A 600 -8.58 17.79 -18.59
CA THR A 600 -9.74 18.03 -19.46
C THR A 600 -10.94 18.59 -18.72
N ASN A 601 -10.95 18.55 -17.37
CA ASN A 601 -12.10 18.87 -16.52
C ASN A 601 -13.35 18.07 -16.90
N THR A 602 -13.17 16.76 -17.19
CA THR A 602 -14.26 15.85 -17.55
C THR A 602 -14.30 14.63 -16.64
N VAL A 603 -15.50 14.07 -16.44
CA VAL A 603 -15.68 12.81 -15.70
C VAL A 603 -15.25 11.65 -16.59
N THR A 604 -14.23 10.92 -16.17
CA THR A 604 -13.66 9.75 -16.87
C THR A 604 -14.17 8.43 -16.34
N GLY A 605 -14.77 8.41 -15.15
CA GLY A 605 -15.30 7.20 -14.52
C GLY A 605 -16.36 7.50 -13.48
N THR A 606 -17.23 6.53 -13.22
CA THR A 606 -18.17 6.55 -12.09
C THR A 606 -18.16 5.18 -11.44
N VAL A 607 -17.80 5.14 -10.17
CA VAL A 607 -17.62 3.91 -9.39
C VAL A 607 -18.81 3.75 -8.45
N ALA A 608 -19.45 2.59 -8.46
CA ALA A 608 -20.44 2.26 -7.44
C ALA A 608 -19.75 2.07 -6.09
N ALA A 609 -20.13 2.87 -5.09
CA ALA A 609 -19.64 2.77 -3.72
C ALA A 609 -20.68 2.10 -2.81
N GLY A 610 -20.50 2.18 -1.49
CA GLY A 610 -21.52 1.73 -0.54
C GLY A 610 -22.65 2.76 -0.37
N SER A 611 -23.52 2.54 0.61
CA SER A 611 -24.64 3.47 0.86
C SER A 611 -24.18 4.82 1.40
N SER A 612 -24.56 5.89 0.71
CA SER A 612 -24.28 7.28 1.11
C SER A 612 -22.76 7.56 1.29
N PRO A 613 -21.96 7.48 0.22
CA PRO A 613 -20.52 7.78 0.27
C PRO A 613 -20.34 9.26 0.66
N TYR A 614 -19.39 9.53 1.56
CA TYR A 614 -19.34 10.81 2.26
C TYR A 614 -17.95 11.46 2.28
N GLY A 615 -17.03 10.90 3.04
CA GLY A 615 -15.63 11.30 3.04
C GLY A 615 -14.84 10.49 2.03
N VAL A 616 -13.83 11.11 1.44
CA VAL A 616 -12.89 10.44 0.53
C VAL A 616 -11.48 10.90 0.81
N ALA A 617 -10.53 9.97 0.79
CA ALA A 617 -9.10 10.23 0.87
C ALA A 617 -8.37 9.33 -0.12
N VAL A 618 -7.25 9.81 -0.67
CA VAL A 618 -6.41 9.03 -1.58
C VAL A 618 -5.06 8.79 -0.93
N SER A 619 -4.59 7.54 -0.97
CA SER A 619 -3.27 7.18 -0.48
C SER A 619 -2.20 7.81 -1.36
N PRO A 620 -1.29 8.63 -0.80
CA PRO A 620 -0.26 9.30 -1.60
C PRO A 620 0.83 8.34 -2.10
N THR A 621 0.89 7.11 -1.59
CA THR A 621 1.90 6.11 -1.95
C THR A 621 1.37 5.03 -2.90
N SER A 622 0.10 4.64 -2.74
CA SER A 622 -0.50 3.52 -3.48
C SER A 622 -1.62 3.94 -4.44
N ASP A 623 -2.01 5.22 -4.42
CA ASP A 623 -3.16 5.79 -5.15
C ASP A 623 -4.53 5.16 -4.82
N TYR A 624 -4.61 4.19 -3.92
CA TYR A 624 -5.90 3.63 -3.48
C TYR A 624 -6.78 4.70 -2.84
N VAL A 625 -8.07 4.65 -3.17
CA VAL A 625 -9.06 5.63 -2.74
C VAL A 625 -9.94 5.00 -1.68
N PHE A 626 -10.04 5.64 -0.52
CA PHE A 626 -10.81 5.19 0.64
C PHE A 626 -12.03 6.08 0.81
N VAL A 627 -13.21 5.46 0.82
CA VAL A 627 -14.50 6.17 0.81
C VAL A 627 -15.36 5.69 1.99
N THR A 628 -15.78 6.61 2.85
CA THR A 628 -16.66 6.28 3.99
C THR A 628 -18.11 6.18 3.55
N ASN A 629 -18.80 5.13 3.99
CA ASN A 629 -20.22 4.88 3.70
C ASN A 629 -21.06 5.19 4.94
N ARG A 630 -21.68 6.38 4.98
CA ARG A 630 -22.21 7.01 6.20
C ARG A 630 -23.44 6.33 6.81
N LEU A 631 -24.23 5.61 6.03
CA LEU A 631 -25.51 5.06 6.50
C LEU A 631 -25.33 3.62 7.01
N ALA A 632 -26.33 2.75 6.79
CA ALA A 632 -26.52 1.47 7.48
C ALA A 632 -25.33 0.49 7.37
N ASP A 633 -24.38 0.77 6.48
CA ASP A 633 -23.27 -0.14 6.21
C ASP A 633 -22.14 -0.01 7.23
N GLY A 634 -21.89 1.17 7.82
CA GLY A 634 -20.78 1.39 8.76
C GLY A 634 -19.45 0.90 8.20
N THR A 635 -19.14 1.22 6.94
CA THR A 635 -18.01 0.66 6.20
C THR A 635 -17.18 1.71 5.49
N VAL A 636 -15.98 1.31 5.06
CA VAL A 636 -15.12 2.02 4.12
C VAL A 636 -14.95 1.19 2.85
N SER A 637 -15.26 1.76 1.70
CA SER A 637 -14.95 1.16 0.40
C SER A 637 -13.53 1.53 -0.04
N VAL A 638 -12.78 0.54 -0.51
CA VAL A 638 -11.42 0.71 -1.05
C VAL A 638 -11.48 0.55 -2.56
N ILE A 639 -11.19 1.62 -3.30
CA ILE A 639 -11.28 1.68 -4.76
C ILE A 639 -9.87 1.64 -5.35
N ASN A 640 -9.66 0.74 -6.32
CA ASN A 640 -8.45 0.72 -7.12
C ASN A 640 -8.54 1.79 -8.22
N PRO A 641 -7.59 2.73 -8.29
CA PRO A 641 -7.64 3.89 -9.20
C PRO A 641 -7.37 3.50 -10.67
N THR A 642 -6.73 2.36 -10.92
CA THR A 642 -6.42 1.88 -12.27
C THR A 642 -7.63 1.20 -12.90
N THR A 643 -8.37 0.42 -12.12
CA THR A 643 -9.54 -0.32 -12.61
C THR A 643 -10.86 0.41 -12.38
N ASN A 644 -10.87 1.44 -11.53
CA ASN A 644 -12.09 2.14 -11.08
C ASN A 644 -13.12 1.16 -10.49
N THR A 645 -12.66 0.19 -9.69
CA THR A 645 -13.51 -0.80 -9.02
C THR A 645 -13.24 -0.85 -7.53
N VAL A 646 -14.29 -1.14 -6.74
CA VAL A 646 -14.16 -1.44 -5.31
C VAL A 646 -13.48 -2.81 -5.17
N THR A 647 -12.34 -2.82 -4.49
CA THR A 647 -11.52 -4.03 -4.23
C THR A 647 -11.73 -4.59 -2.84
N ALA A 648 -12.11 -3.75 -1.88
CA ALA A 648 -12.45 -4.17 -0.52
C ALA A 648 -13.55 -3.28 0.08
N THR A 649 -14.25 -3.84 1.07
CA THR A 649 -15.19 -3.11 1.93
C THR A 649 -14.88 -3.48 3.37
N ILE A 650 -14.45 -2.49 4.16
CA ILE A 650 -13.90 -2.66 5.50
C ILE A 650 -14.95 -2.20 6.52
N PRO A 651 -15.42 -3.07 7.43
CA PRO A 651 -16.29 -2.66 8.52
C PRO A 651 -15.57 -1.70 9.48
N VAL A 652 -16.24 -0.62 9.87
CA VAL A 652 -15.79 0.39 10.84
C VAL A 652 -16.91 0.67 11.85
N GLY A 653 -16.89 1.82 12.53
CA GLY A 653 -17.96 2.23 13.43
C GLY A 653 -19.19 2.77 12.69
N SER A 654 -20.24 3.05 13.47
CA SER A 654 -21.50 3.58 12.95
C SER A 654 -21.34 5.02 12.48
N SER A 655 -21.89 5.29 11.30
CA SER A 655 -21.83 6.58 10.64
C SER A 655 -20.40 7.13 10.48
N PRO A 656 -19.58 6.52 9.60
CA PRO A 656 -18.27 7.05 9.26
C PRO A 656 -18.41 8.33 8.42
N TYR A 657 -17.66 9.37 8.80
CA TYR A 657 -17.69 10.71 8.18
C TYR A 657 -16.34 11.02 7.53
N GLY A 658 -15.48 11.79 8.20
CA GLY A 658 -14.16 12.15 7.71
C GLY A 658 -13.22 10.96 7.68
N VAL A 659 -12.36 10.94 6.66
CA VAL A 659 -11.28 9.98 6.50
C VAL A 659 -10.00 10.71 6.15
N ALA A 660 -8.89 10.29 6.73
CA ALA A 660 -7.56 10.79 6.39
C ALA A 660 -6.54 9.65 6.42
N ILE A 661 -5.45 9.81 5.69
CA ILE A 661 -4.44 8.78 5.49
C ILE A 661 -3.10 9.34 5.92
N ASP A 662 -2.38 8.59 6.74
CA ASP A 662 -1.00 8.89 7.07
C ASP A 662 -0.11 8.67 5.83
N PRO A 663 0.54 9.71 5.30
CA PRO A 663 1.38 9.60 4.11
C PRO A 663 2.63 8.74 4.33
N VAL A 664 3.05 8.53 5.57
CA VAL A 664 4.26 7.77 5.94
C VAL A 664 3.92 6.30 6.16
N THR A 665 2.92 6.03 7.00
CA THR A 665 2.58 4.65 7.40
C THR A 665 1.50 4.00 6.52
N GLY A 666 0.73 4.80 5.79
CA GLY A 666 -0.45 4.32 5.05
C GLY A 666 -1.67 4.03 5.93
N ALA A 667 -1.59 4.27 7.24
CA ALA A 667 -2.71 4.06 8.16
C ALA A 667 -3.89 4.99 7.81
N VAL A 668 -5.10 4.44 7.78
CA VAL A 668 -6.33 5.17 7.46
C VAL A 668 -7.14 5.41 8.72
N TYR A 669 -7.41 6.68 9.03
CA TYR A 669 -8.15 7.13 10.19
C TYR A 669 -9.55 7.57 9.79
N VAL A 670 -10.57 6.97 10.41
CA VAL A 670 -11.98 7.18 10.04
C VAL A 670 -12.77 7.63 11.25
N ALA A 671 -13.35 8.83 11.19
CA ALA A 671 -14.21 9.36 12.24
C ALA A 671 -15.60 8.73 12.19
N ASN A 672 -15.96 7.95 13.21
CA ASN A 672 -17.27 7.32 13.36
C ASN A 672 -18.16 8.20 14.24
N PHE A 673 -18.93 9.08 13.60
CA PHE A 673 -19.70 10.14 14.24
C PHE A 673 -20.66 9.58 15.30
N GLN A 674 -21.51 8.62 14.95
CA GLN A 674 -22.52 8.13 15.89
C GLN A 674 -21.92 7.27 16.99
N SER A 675 -20.84 6.54 16.69
CA SER A 675 -20.16 5.70 17.69
C SER A 675 -19.30 6.49 18.68
N GLY A 676 -18.94 7.75 18.39
CA GLY A 676 -18.00 8.49 19.24
C GLY A 676 -16.59 7.87 19.22
N THR A 677 -16.17 7.32 18.07
CA THR A 677 -14.89 6.60 17.93
C THR A 677 -14.15 6.99 16.66
N VAL A 678 -12.86 6.67 16.59
CA VAL A 678 -12.07 6.68 15.36
C VAL A 678 -11.63 5.25 15.07
N SER A 679 -11.88 4.76 13.86
CA SER A 679 -11.33 3.48 13.39
C SER A 679 -9.98 3.74 12.71
N VAL A 680 -8.98 2.94 13.06
CA VAL A 680 -7.65 2.94 12.45
C VAL A 680 -7.52 1.65 11.65
N ILE A 681 -7.40 1.79 10.34
CA ILE A 681 -7.19 0.68 9.41
C ILE A 681 -5.71 0.69 9.06
N SER A 682 -4.98 -0.31 9.55
CA SER A 682 -3.60 -0.57 9.13
C SER A 682 -3.60 -1.19 7.73
N ALA A 683 -2.82 -0.60 6.83
CA ALA A 683 -2.58 -1.14 5.49
C ALA A 683 -1.84 -2.48 5.53
#